data_AF-A0A2N3FGG8-F1
#
_entry.id   AF-A0A2N3FGG8-F1
#
_cell.length_a   1.000
_cell.length_b   1.000
_cell.length_c   1.000
_cell.angle_alpha   90.00
_cell.angle_beta   90.00
_cell.angle_gamma   90.00
#
_symmetry.space_group_name_H-M   'P 1'
#
loop_
_entity.id
_entity.type
_entity.pdbx_description
1 polymer ?
#
loop_
_entity_poly.entity_id
_entity_poly.type
_entity_poly.pdbx_seq_one_letter_code
_entity_poly.pdbx_strand_id
1 'polypeptide(L)'
;MPGEATMTDATGMDSGWMVRRPSDTSGTQGGPYSWEQLFELARDGVVPPTDLVWHPSLTEWLPASTVPGLFPSAAATIAPTPPSASPAPTQTTYAAPPQPPHKKRGALIAIIGLLVIVLGGGAAWMLLGSGNPFASDRGPSLGEVTSSVPDRSKLIETTTWGEVPANQLAMVMVDGSSRKDAEKTAKALGGTVVGEVAYVNLYQIEFDGTTEADLAAAIDAAEADARVDYAYPVSQVFSDAEIWGVRQSPYNDPVYAGGAGDGYKAVGVDKAWTYIKGAGAELSDVKVGVVDDGIFMPGEGAENEFEGNITVEFPDEEAGELAGRGAHSDGSANEAGSHGTAVSTIIGGNPDNGGPSGVAGPLGKKLTLSMINQFGGKYGDTTTTPDPEDPTKQVWYNGKSYSIGSLVAITKQIKNGAKVINCSWGNSKADPKDVETYKRFFTKMAADHPDVLFVCSGGNGGNVMDGSKRYPSGLPLDNMITVGALDKDGKTAKYADKASDDYEITLGAPGSDSVVGLQGAGGAEMQDGSSFAAPHVTAAAAILKSLNPKLNAGDIKRILTETARTSIPNLKDPKAPDQAIGAEMGGKILAVDQAVLKVINDLRAEKGLAAMTPEDLEKLGVVDAVAITGDIGEYQVKGIAEAVGAKGATLKIEVYGENNAIGGKTQQTLDAAGEVQWNVTLPEDKGTIVVTRLDSGAKSIITIEDIDINGHWSGTFTFTKVDIDASVAEQEGCTAEILQSMIGKPAPMTLDLTVGEDGQGTGSMLINFNAVMEEADSEPSAVTVSYSGTTLTITPANSMAPMTAQVSRSGETLNMTGNMVMESDGWSLAAVFSLSKPVPTE
;
A
#
# COMPACT_ATOMS: atom_id res chain seq x y z
N MET A 1 12.69 -6.42 42.97
CA MET A 1 13.57 -7.33 43.72
C MET A 1 12.75 -7.95 44.84
N PRO A 2 12.54 -9.27 44.85
CA PRO A 2 13.61 -10.26 44.78
C PRO A 2 13.51 -11.23 43.58
N GLY A 3 14.67 -11.69 43.10
CA GLY A 3 14.81 -12.89 42.27
C GLY A 3 15.38 -12.71 40.86
N GLU A 4 16.47 -11.97 40.66
CA GLU A 4 17.30 -12.13 39.45
C GLU A 4 17.99 -13.49 39.50
N ALA A 5 17.61 -14.40 38.60
CA ALA A 5 18.39 -15.59 38.29
C ALA A 5 19.40 -15.24 37.19
N THR A 6 20.65 -15.03 37.61
CA THR A 6 21.80 -14.90 36.71
C THR A 6 22.06 -16.23 36.00
N MET A 7 21.80 -16.28 34.69
CA MET A 7 22.27 -17.34 33.81
C MET A 7 23.75 -17.10 33.48
N THR A 8 24.65 -17.55 34.36
CA THR A 8 26.10 -17.57 34.10
C THR A 8 26.56 -18.98 33.79
N ASP A 9 27.25 -19.13 32.64
CA ASP A 9 28.25 -20.14 32.29
C ASP A 9 27.95 -21.60 32.62
N ALA A 10 27.24 -22.31 31.71
CA ALA A 10 27.50 -23.72 31.35
C ALA A 10 26.42 -24.36 30.45
N THR A 11 25.26 -23.72 30.23
CA THR A 11 24.10 -24.40 29.59
C THR A 11 24.23 -24.59 28.07
N GLY A 12 25.17 -23.91 27.42
CA GLY A 12 25.32 -23.91 25.97
C GLY A 12 26.08 -25.11 25.38
N MET A 13 26.22 -26.24 26.07
CA MET A 13 26.92 -27.43 25.54
C MET A 13 26.30 -28.79 25.94
N ASP A 14 25.14 -28.81 26.58
CA ASP A 14 24.53 -30.06 27.08
C ASP A 14 23.45 -30.62 26.12
N SER A 15 23.30 -31.95 26.11
CA SER A 15 22.25 -32.66 25.37
C SER A 15 20.95 -32.72 26.15
N GLY A 16 19.81 -32.46 25.50
CA GLY A 16 18.50 -32.53 26.17
C GLY A 16 17.52 -31.43 25.80
N TRP A 17 17.82 -30.62 24.78
CA TRP A 17 17.00 -29.46 24.42
C TRP A 17 15.75 -29.88 23.67
N MET A 18 14.61 -29.37 24.11
CA MET A 18 13.31 -29.58 23.49
C MET A 18 12.84 -28.28 22.85
N VAL A 19 12.19 -28.38 21.70
CA VAL A 19 11.60 -27.24 20.99
C VAL A 19 10.10 -27.47 20.80
N ARG A 20 9.32 -26.41 21.00
CA ARG A 20 7.89 -26.41 20.75
C ARG A 20 7.50 -25.11 20.04
N ARG A 21 6.80 -25.24 18.92
CA ARG A 21 6.25 -24.11 18.21
C ARG A 21 4.95 -23.63 18.88
N PRO A 22 4.83 -22.36 19.28
CA PRO A 22 3.62 -21.84 19.94
C PRO A 22 2.35 -21.97 19.09
N SER A 23 2.48 -21.94 17.76
CA SER A 23 1.36 -22.10 16.83
C SER A 23 0.90 -23.56 16.67
N ASP A 24 1.65 -24.53 17.19
CA ASP A 24 1.26 -25.94 17.18
C ASP A 24 0.51 -26.30 18.48
N THR A 25 -0.82 -26.31 18.40
CA THR A 25 -1.71 -26.65 19.53
C THR A 25 -1.80 -28.16 19.79
N SER A 26 -1.18 -29.02 18.97
CA SER A 26 -1.18 -30.47 19.16
C SER A 26 -0.29 -30.93 20.32
N GLY A 27 0.56 -30.03 20.83
CA GLY A 27 1.50 -30.31 21.92
C GLY A 27 2.74 -31.10 21.48
N THR A 28 2.96 -31.25 20.17
CA THR A 28 4.12 -31.97 19.62
C THR A 28 5.40 -31.20 19.95
N GLN A 29 6.37 -31.89 20.55
CA GLN A 29 7.68 -31.33 20.91
C GLN A 29 8.76 -32.01 20.07
N GLY A 30 9.67 -31.23 19.51
CA GLY A 30 10.87 -31.73 18.84
C GLY A 30 12.03 -31.87 19.84
N GLY A 31 12.85 -32.92 19.69
CA GLY A 31 14.00 -33.20 20.54
C GLY A 31 13.91 -34.57 21.24
N PRO A 32 14.83 -34.87 22.19
CA PRO A 32 15.89 -33.99 22.68
C PRO A 32 17.02 -33.80 21.67
N TYR A 33 17.39 -32.55 21.43
CA TYR A 33 18.51 -32.15 20.59
C TYR A 33 19.77 -31.93 21.45
N SER A 34 20.94 -32.15 20.85
CA SER A 34 22.18 -31.55 21.38
C SER A 34 22.18 -30.05 21.16
N TRP A 35 23.06 -29.33 21.86
CA TRP A 35 23.22 -27.90 21.63
C TRP A 35 23.62 -27.59 20.19
N GLU A 36 24.54 -28.36 19.59
CA GLU A 36 24.97 -28.17 18.20
C GLU A 36 23.81 -28.37 17.23
N GLN A 37 22.97 -29.38 17.45
CA GLN A 37 21.77 -29.61 16.62
C GLN A 37 20.76 -28.48 16.77
N LEU A 38 20.52 -28.00 17.99
CA LEU A 38 19.61 -26.88 18.22
C LEU A 38 20.14 -25.59 17.57
N PHE A 39 21.45 -25.36 17.66
CA PHE A 39 22.13 -24.23 17.03
C PHE A 39 22.09 -24.29 15.50
N GLU A 40 22.32 -25.47 14.91
CA GLU A 40 22.17 -25.67 13.45
C GLU A 40 20.72 -25.41 13.02
N LEU A 41 19.73 -25.94 13.74
CA LEU A 41 18.32 -25.70 13.44
C LEU A 41 17.92 -24.23 13.58
N ALA A 42 18.49 -23.49 14.53
CA ALA A 42 18.26 -22.06 14.69
C ALA A 42 18.95 -21.24 13.58
N ARG A 43 20.20 -21.58 13.24
CA ARG A 43 20.97 -20.96 12.16
C ARG A 43 20.30 -21.16 10.80
N ASP A 44 19.78 -22.36 10.55
CA ASP A 44 19.16 -22.73 9.27
C ASP A 44 17.67 -22.30 9.22
N GLY A 45 17.20 -21.54 10.23
CA GLY A 45 15.86 -20.93 10.27
C GLY A 45 14.72 -21.91 10.59
N VAL A 46 15.04 -23.18 10.85
CA VAL A 46 14.06 -24.23 11.19
C VAL A 46 13.43 -23.99 12.57
N VAL A 47 14.23 -23.47 13.51
CA VAL A 47 13.78 -22.99 14.82
C VAL A 47 13.87 -21.46 14.83
N PRO A 48 12.76 -20.74 14.54
CA PRO A 48 12.76 -19.28 14.54
C PRO A 48 12.89 -18.72 15.97
N PRO A 49 13.28 -17.44 16.12
CA PRO A 49 13.47 -16.80 17.43
C PRO A 49 12.22 -16.82 18.34
N THR A 50 11.03 -16.99 17.78
CA THR A 50 9.75 -17.04 18.49
C THR A 50 9.36 -18.44 19.00
N ASP A 51 10.03 -19.51 18.53
CA ASP A 51 9.74 -20.86 19.01
C ASP A 51 10.18 -21.01 20.47
N LEU A 52 9.46 -21.82 21.25
CA LEU A 52 9.79 -22.03 22.65
C LEU A 52 10.80 -23.18 22.76
N VAL A 53 11.88 -22.95 23.50
CA VAL A 53 12.88 -23.96 23.82
C VAL A 53 12.91 -24.22 25.32
N TRP A 54 13.21 -25.46 25.69
CA TRP A 54 13.31 -25.87 27.08
C TRP A 54 14.42 -26.90 27.26
N HIS A 55 15.08 -26.83 28.40
CA HIS A 55 16.12 -27.76 28.82
C HIS A 55 15.84 -28.17 30.28
N PRO A 56 16.20 -29.38 30.73
CA PRO A 56 15.99 -29.80 32.12
C PRO A 56 16.61 -28.88 33.19
N SER A 57 17.59 -28.04 32.83
CA SER A 57 18.17 -27.03 33.70
C SER A 57 17.37 -25.71 33.79
N LEU A 58 16.34 -25.54 32.95
CA LEU A 58 15.46 -24.36 32.91
C LEU A 58 14.13 -24.67 33.62
N THR A 59 13.66 -23.71 34.42
CA THR A 59 12.41 -23.85 35.19
C THR A 59 11.15 -23.68 34.35
N GLU A 60 11.26 -23.06 33.17
CA GLU A 60 10.15 -22.81 32.25
C GLU A 60 10.62 -22.81 30.79
N TRP A 61 9.66 -22.93 29.87
CA TRP A 61 9.91 -22.80 28.43
C TRP A 61 10.18 -21.34 28.10
N LEU A 62 11.27 -21.08 27.38
CA LEU A 62 11.69 -19.73 27.02
C LEU A 62 11.67 -19.55 25.50
N PRO A 63 11.39 -18.35 24.95
CA PRO A 63 11.58 -18.10 23.53
C PRO A 63 13.04 -18.35 23.13
N ALA A 64 13.25 -19.00 21.98
CA ALA A 64 14.58 -19.33 21.46
C ALA A 64 15.49 -18.08 21.42
N SER A 65 14.93 -16.92 21.05
CA SER A 65 15.63 -15.63 21.00
C SER A 65 16.31 -15.22 22.31
N THR A 66 15.82 -15.74 23.44
CA THR A 66 16.34 -15.40 24.77
C THR A 66 17.47 -16.31 25.21
N VAL A 67 17.77 -17.39 24.46
CA VAL A 67 18.86 -18.31 24.77
C VAL A 67 20.17 -17.72 24.24
N PRO A 68 21.12 -17.34 25.12
CA PRO A 68 22.35 -16.70 24.71
C PRO A 68 23.18 -17.59 23.80
N GLY A 69 23.62 -17.05 22.66
CA GLY A 69 24.46 -17.76 21.69
C GLY A 69 23.71 -18.73 20.77
N LEU A 70 22.38 -18.85 20.86
CA LEU A 70 21.60 -19.70 19.96
C LEU A 70 21.44 -19.09 18.56
N PHE A 71 21.41 -17.76 18.46
CA PHE A 71 21.40 -17.03 17.20
C PHE A 71 22.69 -16.21 17.06
N PRO A 72 23.35 -16.20 15.88
CA PRO A 72 24.52 -15.36 15.65
C PRO A 72 24.15 -13.88 15.76
N SER A 73 24.88 -13.12 16.60
CA SER A 73 24.70 -11.67 16.73
C SER A 73 25.16 -10.95 15.46
N ALA A 74 24.34 -10.03 14.95
CA ALA A 74 24.70 -9.17 13.82
C ALA A 74 25.98 -8.38 14.17
N ALA A 75 27.07 -8.64 13.46
CA ALA A 75 28.38 -8.07 13.75
C ALA A 75 28.43 -6.58 13.37
N ALA A 76 28.85 -5.74 14.32
CA ALA A 76 29.15 -4.33 14.12
C ALA A 76 30.30 -4.11 13.11
N THR A 77 30.10 -3.17 12.20
CA THR A 77 31.08 -2.70 11.20
C THR A 77 32.32 -2.07 11.86
N ILE A 78 33.52 -2.55 11.51
CA ILE A 78 34.81 -1.99 11.93
C ILE A 78 35.47 -1.31 10.72
N ALA A 79 35.95 -0.08 10.88
CA ALA A 79 36.65 0.71 9.86
C ALA A 79 38.06 0.15 9.52
N PRO A 80 38.59 0.34 8.29
CA PRO A 80 39.81 -0.32 7.82
C PRO A 80 41.09 0.43 8.20
N THR A 81 42.19 -0.31 8.36
CA THR A 81 43.57 0.21 8.41
C THR A 81 44.40 -0.33 7.23
N PRO A 82 45.48 0.38 6.80
CA PRO A 82 46.09 0.23 5.47
C PRO A 82 47.07 -0.96 5.34
N PRO A 83 47.48 -1.34 4.11
CA PRO A 83 47.99 -2.67 3.81
C PRO A 83 49.50 -2.85 4.04
N SER A 84 49.92 -4.09 4.28
CA SER A 84 51.30 -4.54 4.04
C SER A 84 51.34 -5.92 3.38
N ALA A 85 52.42 -6.13 2.63
CA ALA A 85 52.51 -6.87 1.38
C ALA A 85 52.57 -8.40 1.45
N SER A 86 52.29 -9.02 0.28
CA SER A 86 52.37 -10.46 -0.05
C SER A 86 53.76 -11.08 0.12
N PRO A 87 53.85 -12.43 0.17
CA PRO A 87 54.15 -13.16 -1.07
C PRO A 87 53.37 -14.48 -1.26
N ALA A 88 53.15 -14.83 -2.53
CA ALA A 88 52.75 -16.15 -3.02
C ALA A 88 53.99 -17.08 -3.18
N PRO A 89 53.89 -18.28 -3.78
CA PRO A 89 53.08 -19.47 -3.49
C PRO A 89 53.97 -20.73 -3.26
N THR A 90 53.45 -21.87 -2.80
CA THR A 90 54.05 -23.18 -3.18
C THR A 90 53.09 -24.37 -3.07
N GLN A 91 53.03 -25.14 -4.15
CA GLN A 91 52.43 -26.47 -4.28
C GLN A 91 53.18 -27.52 -3.45
N THR A 92 52.48 -28.51 -2.88
CA THR A 92 52.71 -29.93 -3.24
C THR A 92 51.64 -30.86 -2.66
N THR A 93 51.27 -31.81 -3.51
CA THR A 93 50.38 -32.98 -3.40
C THR A 93 50.78 -33.98 -2.31
N TYR A 94 49.83 -34.74 -1.74
CA TYR A 94 49.93 -36.22 -1.61
C TYR A 94 48.60 -36.90 -1.19
N ALA A 95 48.27 -37.94 -1.96
CA ALA A 95 47.65 -39.24 -1.64
C ALA A 95 46.28 -39.36 -0.92
N ALA A 96 45.37 -40.06 -1.61
CA ALA A 96 44.09 -40.54 -1.11
C ALA A 96 44.22 -41.75 -0.16
N PRO A 97 43.36 -41.86 0.88
CA PRO A 97 43.05 -43.11 1.59
C PRO A 97 41.65 -43.66 1.21
N PRO A 98 41.33 -44.90 1.61
CA PRO A 98 40.59 -45.87 0.79
C PRO A 98 39.06 -45.81 0.94
N GLN A 99 38.36 -46.24 -0.12
CA GLN A 99 36.92 -46.45 -0.10
C GLN A 99 36.49 -47.68 0.73
N PRO A 100 35.43 -47.57 1.54
CA PRO A 100 34.61 -48.68 2.00
C PRO A 100 33.31 -48.82 1.15
N PRO A 101 32.55 -49.91 1.29
CA PRO A 101 32.09 -50.74 0.17
C PRO A 101 30.74 -50.35 -0.45
N HIS A 102 30.60 -50.76 -1.71
CA HIS A 102 29.41 -50.64 -2.55
C HIS A 102 28.12 -51.15 -1.90
N LYS A 103 27.09 -50.29 -1.86
CA LYS A 103 25.68 -50.70 -1.96
C LYS A 103 25.08 -50.07 -3.22
N LYS A 104 24.56 -50.93 -4.09
CA LYS A 104 23.89 -50.59 -5.36
C LYS A 104 22.57 -49.85 -5.09
N ARG A 105 22.47 -48.60 -5.57
CA ARG A 105 21.26 -47.99 -6.15
C ARG A 105 21.74 -46.97 -7.18
N GLY A 106 21.42 -47.20 -8.45
CA GLY A 106 21.88 -46.39 -9.58
C GLY A 106 20.73 -45.58 -10.18
N ALA A 107 21.08 -44.35 -10.57
CA ALA A 107 20.57 -43.55 -11.68
C ALA A 107 19.07 -43.18 -11.68
N LEU A 108 18.74 -41.98 -11.19
CA LEU A 108 17.62 -41.17 -11.68
C LEU A 108 17.71 -39.67 -11.29
N ILE A 109 18.87 -39.01 -11.43
CA ILE A 109 19.00 -37.54 -11.22
C ILE A 109 19.74 -36.89 -12.40
N ALA A 110 19.37 -37.25 -13.63
CA ALA A 110 20.03 -36.71 -14.83
C ALA A 110 19.08 -36.57 -16.02
N ILE A 111 17.80 -36.23 -15.78
CA ILE A 111 16.77 -36.27 -16.82
C ILE A 111 16.16 -34.89 -17.09
N ILE A 112 15.88 -34.06 -16.07
CA ILE A 112 15.29 -32.73 -16.33
C ILE A 112 16.33 -31.74 -16.90
N GLY A 113 17.62 -31.92 -16.60
CA GLY A 113 18.70 -31.13 -17.19
C GLY A 113 19.31 -31.68 -18.49
N LEU A 114 18.91 -32.87 -18.96
CA LEU A 114 19.59 -33.58 -20.05
C LEU A 114 18.75 -33.78 -21.32
N LEU A 115 17.47 -33.40 -21.28
CA LEU A 115 16.56 -33.36 -22.43
C LEU A 115 16.93 -32.34 -23.54
N VAL A 116 18.00 -31.55 -23.35
CA VAL A 116 18.45 -30.52 -24.31
C VAL A 116 19.71 -30.93 -25.11
N ILE A 117 20.38 -32.06 -24.80
CA ILE A 117 21.77 -32.25 -25.25
C ILE A 117 21.95 -33.16 -26.49
N VAL A 118 21.04 -34.11 -26.80
CA VAL A 118 21.26 -35.10 -27.88
C VAL A 118 19.95 -35.59 -28.53
N LEU A 119 19.84 -35.53 -29.88
CA LEU A 119 19.61 -36.67 -30.80
C LEU A 119 19.29 -36.20 -32.24
N GLY A 120 20.33 -36.14 -33.07
CA GLY A 120 20.20 -36.09 -34.53
C GLY A 120 20.27 -37.49 -35.16
N GLY A 121 19.43 -37.71 -36.18
CA GLY A 121 19.73 -38.55 -37.35
C GLY A 121 19.23 -40.00 -37.36
N GLY A 122 18.47 -40.34 -38.42
CA GLY A 122 18.61 -41.62 -39.12
C GLY A 122 17.40 -42.58 -39.16
N ALA A 123 16.77 -42.63 -40.34
CA ALA A 123 15.77 -43.58 -40.87
C ALA A 123 15.69 -45.03 -40.31
N ALA A 124 14.46 -45.56 -40.18
CA ALA A 124 13.92 -46.68 -40.99
C ALA A 124 12.56 -47.20 -40.45
N TRP A 125 11.81 -47.83 -41.37
CA TRP A 125 10.37 -48.14 -41.36
C TRP A 125 9.97 -49.46 -40.63
N MET A 126 8.66 -49.56 -40.32
CA MET A 126 7.75 -50.74 -40.35
C MET A 126 7.29 -51.51 -39.09
N LEU A 127 5.94 -51.54 -38.99
CA LEU A 127 4.99 -52.63 -38.63
C LEU A 127 4.40 -52.75 -37.21
N LEU A 128 3.07 -52.54 -37.18
CA LEU A 128 1.99 -53.24 -36.42
C LEU A 128 2.07 -53.12 -34.89
N GLY A 129 1.09 -52.59 -34.16
CA GLY A 129 -0.34 -52.47 -34.41
C GLY A 129 -1.08 -52.98 -33.17
N SER A 130 -1.95 -52.16 -32.58
CA SER A 130 -3.24 -52.53 -31.95
C SER A 130 -3.67 -51.39 -31.02
N GLY A 131 -4.80 -50.77 -31.36
CA GLY A 131 -5.37 -49.68 -30.59
C GLY A 131 -6.12 -50.13 -29.34
N ASN A 132 -6.53 -49.15 -28.54
CA ASN A 132 -7.62 -49.28 -27.60
C ASN A 132 -8.72 -48.23 -27.94
N PRO A 133 -10.01 -48.62 -27.99
CA PRO A 133 -11.05 -47.88 -28.72
C PRO A 133 -12.01 -47.08 -27.82
N PHE A 134 -11.52 -46.37 -26.81
CA PHE A 134 -12.36 -45.56 -25.91
C PHE A 134 -11.61 -44.33 -25.38
N ALA A 135 -11.48 -43.29 -26.21
CA ALA A 135 -11.27 -41.91 -25.77
C ALA A 135 -11.80 -40.98 -26.88
N SER A 136 -13.07 -40.61 -26.79
CA SER A 136 -13.69 -39.59 -27.62
C SER A 136 -13.70 -38.28 -26.85
N ASP A 137 -12.60 -37.54 -26.93
CA ASP A 137 -12.54 -36.09 -26.70
C ASP A 137 -11.40 -35.54 -27.56
N ARG A 138 -11.62 -35.49 -28.88
CA ARG A 138 -10.83 -34.66 -29.79
C ARG A 138 -11.62 -33.40 -30.06
N GLY A 139 -11.26 -32.31 -29.39
CA GLY A 139 -11.48 -30.99 -29.98
C GLY A 139 -10.81 -30.91 -31.35
N PRO A 140 -11.25 -30.03 -32.26
CA PRO A 140 -10.61 -29.89 -33.57
C PRO A 140 -9.11 -29.60 -33.38
N SER A 141 -8.26 -30.35 -34.08
CA SER A 141 -6.82 -30.10 -34.13
C SER A 141 -6.56 -28.66 -34.57
N LEU A 142 -5.71 -27.93 -33.85
CA LEU A 142 -5.28 -26.57 -34.22
C LEU A 142 -4.20 -26.56 -35.34
N GLY A 143 -3.73 -27.74 -35.75
CA GLY A 143 -2.73 -27.90 -36.81
C GLY A 143 -1.34 -27.33 -36.47
N GLU A 144 -0.51 -27.13 -37.49
CA GLU A 144 0.86 -26.58 -37.36
C GLU A 144 0.80 -25.09 -36.97
N VAL A 145 1.60 -24.70 -35.97
CA VAL A 145 1.74 -23.32 -35.50
C VAL A 145 3.23 -22.99 -35.48
N THR A 146 3.68 -22.10 -36.34
CA THR A 146 5.08 -21.67 -36.45
C THR A 146 5.13 -20.19 -36.81
N SER A 147 6.20 -19.50 -36.42
CA SER A 147 6.46 -18.13 -36.85
C SER A 147 7.95 -17.90 -37.02
N SER A 148 8.30 -16.92 -37.86
CA SER A 148 9.66 -16.42 -38.00
C SER A 148 9.75 -15.01 -37.44
N VAL A 149 10.77 -14.73 -36.64
CA VAL A 149 11.01 -13.39 -36.11
C VAL A 149 11.51 -12.50 -37.25
N PRO A 150 10.89 -11.33 -37.51
CA PRO A 150 11.36 -10.43 -38.55
C PRO A 150 12.81 -9.95 -38.32
N ASP A 151 13.59 -9.85 -39.40
CA ASP A 151 14.94 -9.27 -39.33
C ASP A 151 14.85 -7.77 -39.03
N ARG A 152 15.44 -7.35 -37.90
CA ARG A 152 15.45 -5.94 -37.48
C ARG A 152 16.03 -4.99 -38.53
N SER A 153 16.96 -5.46 -39.38
CA SER A 153 17.54 -4.64 -40.45
C SER A 153 16.57 -4.36 -41.62
N LYS A 154 15.41 -5.04 -41.63
CA LYS A 154 14.36 -4.93 -42.64
C LYS A 154 13.12 -4.20 -42.14
N LEU A 155 13.11 -3.76 -40.87
CA LEU A 155 12.04 -2.93 -40.32
C LEU A 155 12.06 -1.54 -40.96
N ILE A 156 10.87 -1.05 -41.29
CA ILE A 156 10.65 0.26 -41.87
C ILE A 156 9.52 0.95 -41.11
N GLU A 157 9.67 2.26 -40.91
CA GLU A 157 8.61 3.09 -40.36
C GLU A 157 7.63 3.48 -41.46
N THR A 158 6.35 3.20 -41.26
CA THR A 158 5.30 3.46 -42.25
C THR A 158 4.24 4.41 -41.70
N THR A 159 3.64 5.22 -42.58
CA THR A 159 2.57 6.14 -42.14
C THR A 159 1.25 5.44 -41.84
N THR A 160 1.04 4.23 -42.37
CA THR A 160 -0.22 3.50 -42.29
C THR A 160 -0.21 2.42 -41.20
N TRP A 161 0.95 1.79 -40.95
CA TRP A 161 1.04 0.58 -40.13
C TRP A 161 2.09 0.67 -39.00
N GLY A 162 2.76 1.83 -38.84
CA GLY A 162 3.88 1.98 -37.90
C GLY A 162 5.13 1.20 -38.36
N GLU A 163 5.96 0.76 -37.41
CA GLU A 163 7.15 -0.05 -37.68
C GLU A 163 6.77 -1.49 -38.08
N VAL A 164 7.03 -1.86 -39.33
CA VAL A 164 6.74 -3.19 -39.90
C VAL A 164 7.92 -3.70 -40.74
N PRO A 165 8.11 -5.02 -40.89
CA PRO A 165 9.12 -5.54 -41.81
C PRO A 165 8.72 -5.30 -43.27
N ALA A 166 9.59 -4.66 -44.05
CA ALA A 166 9.35 -4.41 -45.47
C ALA A 166 9.25 -5.69 -46.32
N ASN A 167 9.69 -6.83 -45.76
CA ASN A 167 9.94 -8.07 -46.46
C ASN A 167 9.07 -9.23 -45.96
N GLN A 168 8.10 -8.98 -45.08
CA GLN A 168 7.19 -10.01 -44.57
C GLN A 168 5.74 -9.54 -44.50
N LEU A 169 4.81 -10.45 -44.82
CA LEU A 169 3.37 -10.23 -44.69
C LEU A 169 2.68 -11.46 -44.09
N ALA A 170 1.47 -11.24 -43.57
CA ALA A 170 0.54 -12.27 -43.14
C ALA A 170 -0.54 -12.46 -44.20
N MET A 171 -0.85 -13.71 -44.53
CA MET A 171 -1.79 -14.09 -45.60
C MET A 171 -2.76 -15.15 -45.09
N VAL A 172 -4.04 -14.84 -45.06
CA VAL A 172 -5.10 -15.79 -44.68
C VAL A 172 -5.69 -16.40 -45.93
N MET A 173 -5.70 -17.72 -46.03
CA MET A 173 -6.26 -18.44 -47.18
C MET A 173 -7.74 -18.74 -46.96
N VAL A 174 -8.52 -18.76 -48.04
CA VAL A 174 -9.94 -19.15 -48.02
C VAL A 174 -10.09 -20.57 -47.47
N ASP A 175 -11.12 -20.79 -46.65
CA ASP A 175 -11.45 -22.08 -46.05
C ASP A 175 -11.42 -23.24 -47.06
N GLY A 176 -10.68 -24.30 -46.73
CA GLY A 176 -10.47 -25.47 -47.57
C GLY A 176 -9.25 -25.39 -48.50
N SER A 177 -8.53 -24.27 -48.52
CA SER A 177 -7.20 -24.18 -49.15
C SER A 177 -6.18 -25.04 -48.42
N SER A 178 -5.22 -25.60 -49.15
CA SER A 178 -4.13 -26.37 -48.55
C SER A 178 -2.88 -25.50 -48.31
N ARG A 179 -2.00 -25.91 -47.41
CA ARG A 179 -0.64 -25.32 -47.27
C ARG A 179 0.10 -25.21 -48.60
N LYS A 180 -0.08 -26.20 -49.49
CA LYS A 180 0.50 -26.19 -50.84
C LYS A 180 -0.06 -25.08 -51.72
N ASP A 181 -1.31 -24.67 -51.49
CA ASP A 181 -1.89 -23.50 -52.15
C ASP A 181 -1.24 -22.21 -51.65
N ALA A 182 -1.02 -22.09 -50.34
CA ALA A 182 -0.28 -20.98 -49.74
C ALA A 182 1.17 -20.91 -50.25
N GLU A 183 1.88 -22.03 -50.31
CA GLU A 183 3.24 -22.11 -50.90
C GLU A 183 3.26 -21.67 -52.37
N LYS A 184 2.21 -21.99 -53.14
CA LYS A 184 2.10 -21.57 -54.53
C LYS A 184 1.87 -20.06 -54.65
N THR A 185 1.05 -19.48 -53.78
CA THR A 185 0.83 -18.03 -53.72
C THR A 185 2.09 -17.32 -53.24
N ALA A 186 2.73 -17.78 -52.16
CA ALA A 186 4.01 -17.27 -51.67
C ALA A 186 5.07 -17.24 -52.77
N LYS A 187 5.19 -18.33 -53.54
CA LYS A 187 6.11 -18.39 -54.68
C LYS A 187 5.77 -17.40 -55.80
N ALA A 188 4.49 -17.10 -56.02
CA ALA A 188 4.06 -16.09 -56.99
C ALA A 188 4.43 -14.66 -56.55
N LEU A 189 4.53 -14.42 -55.24
CA LEU A 189 5.04 -13.19 -54.64
C LEU A 189 6.58 -13.12 -54.64
N GLY A 190 7.27 -14.16 -55.14
CA GLY A 190 8.73 -14.27 -55.04
C GLY A 190 9.22 -14.63 -53.64
N GLY A 191 8.33 -15.11 -52.77
CA GLY A 191 8.61 -15.42 -51.38
C GLY A 191 8.41 -16.89 -51.00
N THR A 192 8.56 -17.14 -49.70
CA THR A 192 8.40 -18.46 -49.07
C THR A 192 7.58 -18.36 -47.80
N VAL A 193 6.84 -19.42 -47.48
CA VAL A 193 6.17 -19.55 -46.18
C VAL A 193 7.23 -19.76 -45.10
N VAL A 194 7.25 -18.88 -44.10
CA VAL A 194 8.19 -18.91 -42.95
C VAL A 194 7.48 -19.10 -41.61
N GLY A 195 6.14 -19.04 -41.61
CA GLY A 195 5.29 -19.32 -40.45
C GLY A 195 3.89 -19.71 -40.88
N GLU A 196 3.14 -20.36 -39.99
CA GLU A 196 1.80 -20.89 -40.24
C GLU A 196 0.98 -20.90 -38.94
N VAL A 197 -0.32 -20.63 -39.03
CA VAL A 197 -1.33 -20.98 -38.02
C VAL A 197 -2.44 -21.72 -38.74
N ALA A 198 -2.26 -23.04 -38.85
CA ALA A 198 -3.08 -23.90 -39.70
C ALA A 198 -4.57 -23.88 -39.31
N TYR A 199 -4.88 -23.64 -38.02
CA TYR A 199 -6.26 -23.55 -37.54
C TYR A 199 -7.12 -22.51 -38.28
N VAL A 200 -6.51 -21.40 -38.69
CA VAL A 200 -7.17 -20.29 -39.39
C VAL A 200 -6.64 -20.12 -40.82
N ASN A 201 -5.91 -21.11 -41.35
CA ASN A 201 -5.22 -21.05 -42.65
C ASN A 201 -4.39 -19.77 -42.84
N LEU A 202 -3.74 -19.30 -41.77
CA LEU A 202 -2.88 -18.12 -41.79
C LEU A 202 -1.44 -18.54 -42.10
N TYR A 203 -0.77 -17.81 -42.98
CA TYR A 203 0.61 -18.04 -43.38
C TYR A 203 1.41 -16.75 -43.31
N GLN A 204 2.58 -16.81 -42.69
CA GLN A 204 3.57 -15.74 -42.71
C GLN A 204 4.50 -15.95 -43.91
N ILE A 205 4.56 -14.97 -44.80
CA ILE A 205 5.33 -15.02 -46.04
C ILE A 205 6.51 -14.06 -45.95
N GLU A 206 7.71 -14.56 -46.25
CA GLU A 206 8.92 -13.75 -46.42
C GLU A 206 9.29 -13.65 -47.90
N PHE A 207 9.58 -12.45 -48.38
CA PHE A 207 9.92 -12.14 -49.77
C PHE A 207 11.05 -11.09 -49.82
N ASP A 208 11.55 -10.74 -51.02
CA ASP A 208 12.66 -9.78 -51.17
C ASP A 208 12.14 -8.33 -51.25
N GLY A 209 11.56 -7.85 -50.15
CA GLY A 209 11.07 -6.47 -50.00
C GLY A 209 12.06 -5.58 -49.24
N THR A 210 12.08 -4.27 -49.56
CA THR A 210 12.95 -3.30 -48.86
C THR A 210 12.27 -1.97 -48.53
N THR A 211 11.08 -1.71 -49.05
CA THR A 211 10.34 -0.46 -48.85
C THR A 211 8.85 -0.69 -48.56
N GLU A 212 8.15 0.33 -48.05
CA GLU A 212 6.69 0.27 -47.80
C GLU A 212 5.92 -0.02 -49.10
N ALA A 213 6.41 0.49 -50.24
CA ALA A 213 5.82 0.23 -51.54
C ALA A 213 5.98 -1.23 -52.00
N ASP A 214 7.09 -1.88 -51.68
CA ASP A 214 7.29 -3.31 -51.98
C ASP A 214 6.33 -4.17 -51.15
N LEU A 215 6.15 -3.84 -49.88
CA LEU A 215 5.23 -4.52 -48.98
C LEU A 215 3.78 -4.35 -49.41
N ALA A 216 3.36 -3.13 -49.73
CA ALA A 216 2.02 -2.86 -50.24
C ALA A 216 1.75 -3.61 -51.56
N ALA A 217 2.71 -3.62 -52.49
CA ALA A 217 2.58 -4.35 -53.74
C ALA A 217 2.50 -5.88 -53.54
N ALA A 218 3.21 -6.43 -52.56
CA ALA A 218 3.14 -7.85 -52.21
C ALA A 218 1.78 -8.22 -51.59
N ILE A 219 1.21 -7.34 -50.75
CA ILE A 219 -0.15 -7.50 -50.20
C ILE A 219 -1.19 -7.47 -51.33
N ASP A 220 -1.17 -6.46 -52.20
CA ASP A 220 -2.08 -6.36 -53.35
C ASP A 220 -1.98 -7.59 -54.27
N ALA A 221 -0.76 -8.08 -54.49
CA ALA A 221 -0.52 -9.27 -55.31
C ALA A 221 -1.01 -10.56 -54.65
N ALA A 222 -0.96 -10.65 -53.31
CA ALA A 222 -1.49 -11.78 -52.56
C ALA A 222 -3.02 -11.81 -52.67
N GLU A 223 -3.68 -10.67 -52.45
CA GLU A 223 -5.14 -10.54 -52.53
C GLU A 223 -5.70 -10.73 -53.95
N ALA A 224 -4.87 -10.57 -54.99
CA ALA A 224 -5.26 -10.90 -56.36
C ALA A 224 -5.41 -12.41 -56.62
N ASP A 225 -4.88 -13.28 -55.76
CA ASP A 225 -5.09 -14.73 -55.85
C ASP A 225 -6.42 -15.11 -55.19
N ALA A 226 -7.35 -15.69 -55.96
CA ALA A 226 -8.69 -16.06 -55.49
C ALA A 226 -8.73 -17.11 -54.36
N ARG A 227 -7.57 -17.65 -53.95
CA ARG A 227 -7.42 -18.57 -52.82
C ARG A 227 -7.01 -17.86 -51.52
N VAL A 228 -6.62 -16.59 -51.59
CA VAL A 228 -6.35 -15.72 -50.45
C VAL A 228 -7.66 -15.01 -50.09
N ASP A 229 -8.00 -15.03 -48.81
CA ASP A 229 -9.14 -14.27 -48.28
C ASP A 229 -8.74 -12.80 -48.10
N TYR A 230 -7.61 -12.57 -47.41
CA TYR A 230 -6.98 -11.25 -47.28
C TYR A 230 -5.50 -11.38 -46.88
N ALA A 231 -4.74 -10.31 -47.10
CA ALA A 231 -3.34 -10.21 -46.68
C ALA A 231 -3.07 -8.86 -46.00
N TYR A 232 -2.11 -8.83 -45.08
CA TYR A 232 -1.81 -7.65 -44.26
C TYR A 232 -0.36 -7.65 -43.78
N PRO A 233 0.22 -6.50 -43.40
CA PRO A 233 1.60 -6.46 -42.89
C PRO A 233 1.68 -7.16 -41.53
N VAL A 234 2.84 -7.75 -41.21
CA VAL A 234 3.11 -8.28 -39.87
C VAL A 234 3.37 -7.11 -38.93
N SER A 235 2.37 -6.73 -38.14
CA SER A 235 2.46 -5.62 -37.18
C SER A 235 3.02 -6.07 -35.82
N GLN A 236 3.64 -5.13 -35.11
CA GLN A 236 4.00 -5.35 -33.71
C GLN A 236 2.74 -5.48 -32.85
N VAL A 237 2.81 -6.30 -31.81
CA VAL A 237 1.78 -6.43 -30.79
C VAL A 237 2.42 -6.03 -29.48
N PHE A 238 1.91 -4.97 -28.86
CA PHE A 238 2.37 -4.47 -27.58
C PHE A 238 1.56 -5.12 -26.46
N SER A 239 2.18 -5.30 -25.29
CA SER A 239 1.46 -5.56 -24.06
C SER A 239 1.10 -4.21 -23.45
N ASP A 240 -0.16 -3.82 -23.47
CA ASP A 240 -0.61 -2.58 -22.83
C ASP A 240 -0.38 -2.69 -21.31
N ALA A 241 0.67 -2.06 -20.77
CA ALA A 241 0.81 -1.91 -19.34
C ALA A 241 -0.01 -0.68 -18.89
N GLU A 242 -1.03 -0.93 -18.08
CA GLU A 242 -1.82 0.13 -17.45
C GLU A 242 -1.17 0.55 -16.12
N ILE A 243 -0.81 1.83 -16.02
CA ILE A 243 -0.36 2.47 -14.79
C ILE A 243 -1.54 3.24 -14.22
N TRP A 244 -2.18 2.66 -13.21
CA TRP A 244 -3.31 3.29 -12.52
C TRP A 244 -2.83 4.37 -11.56
N GLY A 245 -3.46 5.53 -11.67
CA GLY A 245 -3.21 6.66 -10.79
C GLY A 245 -3.77 6.41 -9.39
N VAL A 246 -3.05 6.91 -8.40
CA VAL A 246 -3.47 6.91 -7.00
C VAL A 246 -4.38 8.13 -6.79
N ARG A 247 -5.64 7.89 -6.40
CA ARG A 247 -6.57 8.96 -6.01
C ARG A 247 -5.93 9.79 -4.89
N GLN A 248 -5.92 11.12 -5.00
CA GLN A 248 -5.38 11.96 -3.95
C GLN A 248 -6.30 11.90 -2.72
N SER A 249 -5.76 11.38 -1.63
CA SER A 249 -6.36 11.37 -0.30
C SER A 249 -5.39 12.06 0.65
N PRO A 250 -5.88 12.78 1.68
CA PRO A 250 -5.03 13.32 2.75
C PRO A 250 -4.11 12.27 3.42
N TYR A 251 -4.45 10.99 3.32
CA TYR A 251 -3.72 9.89 3.98
C TYR A 251 -2.91 9.02 3.02
N ASN A 252 -2.80 9.43 1.75
CA ASN A 252 -1.86 8.80 0.81
C ASN A 252 -0.46 9.41 0.91
N ASP A 253 -0.29 10.42 1.79
CA ASP A 253 1.01 10.96 2.14
C ASP A 253 1.84 9.91 2.92
N PRO A 254 3.15 9.76 2.64
CA PRO A 254 4.03 8.86 3.37
C PRO A 254 3.99 9.01 4.90
N VAL A 255 3.62 10.18 5.45
CA VAL A 255 3.43 10.38 6.89
C VAL A 255 2.32 9.48 7.48
N TYR A 256 1.43 8.93 6.67
CA TYR A 256 0.38 8.00 7.10
C TYR A 256 0.66 6.53 6.73
N ALA A 257 1.82 6.23 6.16
CA ALA A 257 2.26 4.89 5.82
C ALA A 257 2.56 4.02 7.06
N GLY A 258 2.86 2.74 6.87
CA GLY A 258 3.27 1.84 7.96
C GLY A 258 2.22 1.61 9.06
N GLY A 259 0.96 1.98 8.79
CA GLY A 259 -0.17 1.86 9.74
C GLY A 259 -0.47 3.12 10.56
N ALA A 260 0.29 4.21 10.39
CA ALA A 260 0.03 5.48 11.07
C ALA A 260 -1.34 6.09 10.70
N GLY A 261 -1.82 5.85 9.47
CA GLY A 261 -3.16 6.26 9.02
C GLY A 261 -4.32 5.37 9.47
N ASP A 262 -4.08 4.24 10.14
CA ASP A 262 -5.14 3.25 10.39
C ASP A 262 -6.27 3.78 11.30
N GLY A 263 -5.96 4.60 12.30
CA GLY A 263 -6.97 5.24 13.15
C GLY A 263 -7.91 6.16 12.37
N TYR A 264 -7.34 6.94 11.45
CA TYR A 264 -8.09 7.84 10.56
C TYR A 264 -8.98 7.06 9.59
N LYS A 265 -8.46 5.96 9.03
CA LYS A 265 -9.25 5.03 8.19
C LYS A 265 -10.40 4.41 8.97
N ALA A 266 -10.17 4.02 10.22
CA ALA A 266 -11.19 3.38 11.07
C ALA A 266 -12.39 4.31 11.37
N VAL A 267 -12.15 5.62 11.48
CA VAL A 267 -13.22 6.61 11.64
C VAL A 267 -13.76 7.18 10.32
N GLY A 268 -13.22 6.76 9.18
CA GLY A 268 -13.71 7.07 7.83
C GLY A 268 -13.46 8.52 7.39
N VAL A 269 -12.30 9.10 7.72
CA VAL A 269 -12.06 10.51 7.36
C VAL A 269 -11.95 10.72 5.84
N ASP A 270 -11.25 9.84 5.14
CA ASP A 270 -11.10 9.86 3.67
C ASP A 270 -12.46 9.81 2.93
N LYS A 271 -13.35 8.93 3.38
CA LYS A 271 -14.72 8.82 2.89
C LYS A 271 -15.51 10.08 3.18
N ALA A 272 -15.40 10.66 4.37
CA ALA A 272 -16.07 11.90 4.71
C ALA A 272 -15.69 13.05 3.76
N TRP A 273 -14.40 13.18 3.44
CA TRP A 273 -13.91 14.18 2.48
C TRP A 273 -14.48 13.93 1.08
N THR A 274 -14.46 12.67 0.65
CA THR A 274 -15.03 12.23 -0.62
C THR A 274 -16.52 12.54 -0.68
N TYR A 275 -17.27 12.33 0.41
CA TYR A 275 -18.70 12.60 0.47
C TYR A 275 -19.02 14.10 0.38
N ILE A 276 -18.23 14.96 1.04
CA ILE A 276 -18.38 16.42 0.94
C ILE A 276 -18.17 16.87 -0.52
N LYS A 277 -17.11 16.37 -1.16
CA LYS A 277 -16.78 16.64 -2.57
C LYS A 277 -17.89 16.13 -3.51
N GLY A 278 -18.29 14.88 -3.37
CA GLY A 278 -19.30 14.24 -4.22
C GLY A 278 -20.70 14.83 -4.07
N ALA A 279 -21.04 15.32 -2.87
CA ALA A 279 -22.30 16.03 -2.66
C ALA A 279 -22.31 17.45 -3.25
N GLY A 280 -21.14 18.00 -3.60
CA GLY A 280 -20.99 19.42 -3.93
C GLY A 280 -21.50 20.30 -2.79
N ALA A 281 -21.18 19.93 -1.54
CA ALA A 281 -21.74 20.60 -0.37
C ALA A 281 -21.15 22.01 -0.20
N GLU A 282 -22.03 23.00 -0.03
CA GLU A 282 -21.63 24.36 0.32
C GLU A 282 -21.19 24.40 1.80
N LEU A 283 -19.96 24.83 2.03
CA LEU A 283 -19.36 24.90 3.37
C LEU A 283 -19.40 26.33 3.91
N SER A 284 -19.71 26.46 5.20
CA SER A 284 -19.77 27.73 5.92
C SER A 284 -18.56 27.93 6.83
N ASP A 285 -18.23 29.19 7.14
CA ASP A 285 -17.14 29.50 8.06
C ASP A 285 -17.43 28.92 9.46
N VAL A 286 -16.44 28.27 10.07
CA VAL A 286 -16.52 27.70 11.42
C VAL A 286 -15.26 28.08 12.20
N LYS A 287 -15.48 28.55 13.42
CA LYS A 287 -14.42 28.84 14.39
C LYS A 287 -14.36 27.76 15.46
N VAL A 288 -13.20 27.12 15.56
CA VAL A 288 -12.86 26.14 16.59
C VAL A 288 -11.94 26.80 17.60
N GLY A 289 -12.31 26.76 18.87
CA GLY A 289 -11.46 27.20 19.97
C GLY A 289 -10.61 26.06 20.49
N VAL A 290 -9.31 26.25 20.63
CA VAL A 290 -8.40 25.33 21.32
C VAL A 290 -7.92 26.01 22.59
N VAL A 291 -8.18 25.39 23.74
CA VAL A 291 -7.73 25.88 25.05
C VAL A 291 -6.69 24.89 25.55
N ASP A 292 -5.41 25.22 25.39
CA ASP A 292 -4.30 24.27 25.56
C ASP A 292 -2.99 24.99 25.96
N ASP A 293 -1.80 24.47 25.62
CA ASP A 293 -0.47 25.00 25.99
C ASP A 293 0.18 25.92 24.95
N GLY A 294 -0.60 26.37 23.97
CA GLY A 294 -0.16 27.24 22.88
C GLY A 294 0.12 26.45 21.59
N ILE A 295 0.46 27.18 20.54
CA ILE A 295 0.80 26.62 19.24
C ILE A 295 2.18 27.11 18.81
N PHE A 296 3.02 26.21 18.33
CA PHE A 296 4.29 26.53 17.70
C PHE A 296 4.08 26.48 16.18
N MET A 297 4.40 27.58 15.49
CA MET A 297 4.29 27.69 14.04
C MET A 297 5.63 28.21 13.49
N PRO A 298 6.55 27.33 13.08
CA PRO A 298 7.82 27.78 12.54
C PRO A 298 7.64 28.26 11.10
N GLY A 299 8.04 29.49 10.77
CA GLY A 299 8.31 29.87 9.36
C GLY A 299 7.15 29.76 8.36
N GLU A 300 7.53 29.44 7.11
CA GLU A 300 6.83 29.78 5.86
C GLU A 300 6.89 28.60 4.86
N GLY A 301 6.52 27.38 5.29
CA GLY A 301 6.80 26.11 4.60
C GLY A 301 6.11 24.87 5.19
N ALA A 302 6.63 23.67 4.88
CA ALA A 302 6.10 22.37 5.36
C ALA A 302 6.24 22.19 6.88
N GLU A 303 7.22 22.86 7.46
CA GLU A 303 7.45 22.95 8.89
C GLU A 303 6.34 23.70 9.63
N ASN A 304 5.57 24.55 8.94
CA ASN A 304 4.38 25.19 9.49
C ASN A 304 3.15 24.37 9.13
N GLU A 305 2.62 23.57 10.06
CA GLU A 305 1.50 22.66 9.80
C GLU A 305 0.20 23.38 9.39
N PHE A 306 0.12 24.72 9.48
CA PHE A 306 -1.13 25.47 9.27
C PHE A 306 -1.09 26.51 8.14
N GLU A 307 0.08 26.93 7.64
CA GLU A 307 0.15 27.92 6.55
C GLU A 307 -0.62 27.44 5.31
N GLY A 308 -1.08 28.37 4.46
CA GLY A 308 -1.69 28.06 3.17
C GLY A 308 -3.16 27.67 3.29
N ASN A 309 -3.55 26.92 4.33
CA ASN A 309 -4.84 26.22 4.37
C ASN A 309 -5.90 26.89 5.24
N ILE A 310 -5.66 27.00 6.55
CA ILE A 310 -6.64 27.50 7.52
C ILE A 310 -6.33 28.95 7.94
N THR A 311 -7.16 29.51 8.82
CA THR A 311 -6.81 30.73 9.57
C THR A 311 -6.50 30.36 11.01
N VAL A 312 -5.33 30.76 11.52
CA VAL A 312 -4.99 30.66 12.94
C VAL A 312 -5.07 32.05 13.57
N GLU A 313 -5.71 32.16 14.73
CA GLU A 313 -5.83 33.43 15.45
C GLU A 313 -5.59 33.26 16.96
N PHE A 314 -5.16 34.37 17.58
CA PHE A 314 -4.84 34.44 19.00
C PHE A 314 -5.67 35.54 19.65
N PRO A 315 -6.88 35.24 20.16
CA PRO A 315 -7.71 36.24 20.84
C PRO A 315 -7.06 36.81 22.11
N ASP A 316 -5.99 36.18 22.59
CA ASP A 316 -5.07 36.72 23.58
C ASP A 316 -3.65 36.65 22.99
N GLU A 317 -3.19 37.75 22.38
CA GLU A 317 -1.90 37.80 21.64
C GLU A 317 -0.69 37.41 22.51
N GLU A 318 -0.78 37.59 23.83
CA GLU A 318 0.30 37.22 24.77
C GLU A 318 0.20 35.76 25.26
N ALA A 319 -0.82 35.00 24.83
CA ALA A 319 -1.11 33.66 25.31
C ALA A 319 -1.66 32.79 24.17
N GLY A 320 -0.91 32.63 23.09
CA GLY A 320 -1.34 31.86 21.92
C GLY A 320 -0.17 31.20 21.20
N GLU A 321 0.60 32.00 20.48
CA GLU A 321 1.77 31.55 19.72
C GLU A 321 3.00 31.36 20.61
N LEU A 322 3.75 30.28 20.38
CA LEU A 322 4.97 29.95 21.10
C LEU A 322 6.18 30.39 20.28
N ALA A 323 7.15 31.02 20.96
CA ALA A 323 8.42 31.43 20.34
C ALA A 323 9.36 30.25 20.00
N GLY A 324 9.05 29.04 20.47
CA GLY A 324 9.85 27.85 20.28
C GLY A 324 9.09 26.60 20.70
N ARG A 325 9.65 25.44 20.34
CA ARG A 325 9.12 24.14 20.74
C ARG A 325 9.04 24.04 22.27
N GLY A 326 7.95 23.48 22.77
CA GLY A 326 7.83 23.00 24.14
C GLY A 326 8.80 21.85 24.41
N ALA A 327 8.89 21.46 25.68
CA ALA A 327 9.74 20.36 26.12
C ALA A 327 8.92 19.29 26.84
N HIS A 328 9.29 18.03 26.65
CA HIS A 328 8.81 16.91 27.44
C HIS A 328 9.31 17.01 28.89
N SER A 329 8.75 16.20 29.78
CA SER A 329 9.10 16.22 31.21
C SER A 329 10.55 15.86 31.51
N ASP A 330 11.23 15.19 30.59
CA ASP A 330 12.66 14.85 30.66
C ASP A 330 13.59 15.94 30.10
N GLY A 331 13.02 17.04 29.59
CA GLY A 331 13.73 18.18 29.02
C GLY A 331 14.06 18.04 27.53
N SER A 332 13.69 16.93 26.88
CA SER A 332 13.79 16.81 25.41
C SER A 332 12.78 17.72 24.71
N ALA A 333 13.11 18.18 23.49
CA ALA A 333 12.20 19.02 22.71
C ALA A 333 10.99 18.21 22.24
N ASN A 334 9.82 18.84 22.20
CA ASN A 334 8.64 18.24 21.59
C ASN A 334 8.70 18.43 20.07
N GLU A 335 8.88 17.32 19.35
CA GLU A 335 8.96 17.30 17.88
C GLU A 335 7.62 17.68 17.21
N ALA A 336 6.49 17.57 17.90
CA ALA A 336 5.21 18.12 17.44
C ALA A 336 5.06 19.63 17.73
N GLY A 337 6.07 20.31 18.28
CA GLY A 337 6.01 21.71 18.66
C GLY A 337 5.54 21.90 20.10
N SER A 338 4.30 21.55 20.42
CA SER A 338 3.76 21.55 21.79
C SER A 338 2.54 20.62 21.88
N HIS A 339 1.95 20.43 23.06
CA HIS A 339 0.74 19.63 23.16
C HIS A 339 -0.44 20.29 22.41
N GLY A 340 -0.59 21.61 22.50
CA GLY A 340 -1.59 22.39 21.78
C GLY A 340 -1.33 22.44 20.27
N THR A 341 -0.07 22.36 19.84
CA THR A 341 0.30 22.19 18.42
C THR A 341 -0.17 20.84 17.91
N ALA A 342 0.19 19.76 18.59
CA ALA A 342 -0.25 18.40 18.28
C ALA A 342 -1.79 18.26 18.18
N VAL A 343 -2.52 18.83 19.13
CA VAL A 343 -3.99 18.89 19.12
C VAL A 343 -4.51 19.66 17.90
N SER A 344 -3.90 20.80 17.59
CA SER A 344 -4.30 21.66 16.48
C SER A 344 -4.02 21.00 15.12
N THR A 345 -2.92 20.27 14.99
CA THR A 345 -2.55 19.51 13.78
C THR A 345 -3.60 18.48 13.43
N ILE A 346 -4.07 17.69 14.40
CA ILE A 346 -5.16 16.72 14.18
C ILE A 346 -6.45 17.41 13.72
N ILE A 347 -6.73 18.62 14.21
CA ILE A 347 -7.94 19.36 13.81
C ILE A 347 -7.81 19.91 12.39
N GLY A 348 -6.76 20.68 12.12
CA GLY A 348 -6.67 21.58 10.96
C GLY A 348 -5.31 21.66 10.30
N GLY A 349 -4.44 20.66 10.48
CA GLY A 349 -3.19 20.53 9.72
C GLY A 349 -3.42 20.62 8.20
N ASN A 350 -2.48 21.24 7.51
CA ASN A 350 -2.55 21.51 6.08
C ASN A 350 -2.22 20.25 5.27
N PRO A 351 -3.17 19.69 4.50
CA PRO A 351 -2.92 18.53 3.66
C PRO A 351 -2.03 18.83 2.44
N ASP A 352 -1.81 20.11 2.09
CA ASP A 352 -1.18 20.51 0.83
C ASP A 352 0.30 20.90 0.96
N ASN A 353 0.88 20.96 2.17
CA ASN A 353 2.29 21.35 2.37
C ASN A 353 3.24 20.18 2.69
N GLY A 354 2.77 18.93 2.57
CA GLY A 354 3.57 17.73 2.88
C GLY A 354 3.67 17.41 4.38
N GLY A 355 2.88 18.11 5.22
CA GLY A 355 2.69 17.79 6.63
C GLY A 355 1.44 16.93 6.89
N PRO A 356 1.12 16.66 8.17
CA PRO A 356 -0.07 15.91 8.53
C PRO A 356 -1.36 16.64 8.12
N SER A 357 -2.31 15.85 7.62
CA SER A 357 -3.63 16.31 7.24
C SER A 357 -4.58 16.33 8.44
N GLY A 358 -5.05 17.52 8.82
CA GLY A 358 -6.07 17.64 9.87
C GLY A 358 -7.42 17.10 9.42
N VAL A 359 -8.18 16.46 10.31
CA VAL A 359 -9.47 15.82 10.00
C VAL A 359 -10.46 16.80 9.34
N ALA A 360 -10.45 18.08 9.74
CA ALA A 360 -11.28 19.14 9.16
C ALA A 360 -10.67 19.84 7.93
N GLY A 361 -9.66 19.23 7.30
CA GLY A 361 -9.02 19.70 6.08
C GLY A 361 -9.97 20.13 4.94
N PRO A 362 -11.14 19.52 4.69
CA PRO A 362 -12.04 19.95 3.61
C PRO A 362 -12.60 21.34 3.79
N LEU A 363 -12.55 21.88 5.01
CA LEU A 363 -13.00 23.24 5.29
C LEU A 363 -12.01 24.28 4.74
N GLY A 364 -10.71 23.96 4.66
CA GLY A 364 -9.65 24.88 4.25
C GLY A 364 -9.80 26.26 4.89
N LYS A 365 -9.90 27.32 4.06
CA LYS A 365 -10.05 28.71 4.52
C LYS A 365 -11.35 28.99 5.31
N LYS A 366 -12.30 28.06 5.31
CA LYS A 366 -13.53 28.11 6.11
C LYS A 366 -13.31 27.71 7.57
N LEU A 367 -12.16 27.14 7.91
CA LEU A 367 -11.78 26.82 9.28
C LEU A 367 -10.93 27.94 9.89
N THR A 368 -11.37 28.44 11.04
CA THR A 368 -10.55 29.27 11.93
C THR A 368 -10.21 28.48 13.19
N LEU A 369 -8.92 28.25 13.44
CA LEU A 369 -8.40 27.77 14.73
C LEU A 369 -8.06 28.97 15.61
N SER A 370 -8.80 29.12 16.70
CA SER A 370 -8.57 30.15 17.71
C SER A 370 -7.87 29.52 18.90
N MET A 371 -6.61 29.87 19.16
CA MET A 371 -5.81 29.27 20.24
C MET A 371 -5.71 30.19 21.46
N ILE A 372 -5.94 29.64 22.65
CA ILE A 372 -5.57 30.26 23.93
C ILE A 372 -4.69 29.30 24.72
N ASN A 373 -3.47 29.73 24.99
CA ASN A 373 -2.55 29.13 25.94
C ASN A 373 -3.00 29.43 27.39
N GLN A 374 -3.83 28.57 27.96
CA GLN A 374 -4.28 28.73 29.34
C GLN A 374 -3.19 28.44 30.38
N PHE A 375 -2.06 27.85 29.95
CA PHE A 375 -0.89 27.58 30.78
C PHE A 375 0.12 28.74 30.73
N GLY A 376 -0.04 29.70 29.81
CA GLY A 376 0.84 30.86 29.62
C GLY A 376 0.82 31.86 30.76
N GLY A 377 1.84 32.74 30.78
CA GLY A 377 2.24 33.63 31.88
C GLY A 377 1.29 34.77 32.24
N LYS A 378 0.03 34.41 32.46
CA LYS A 378 -1.14 35.27 32.67
C LYS A 378 -2.15 34.63 33.64
N TYR A 379 -2.03 33.31 33.89
CA TYR A 379 -2.99 32.48 34.63
C TYR A 379 -2.35 31.57 35.73
N GLY A 380 -1.03 31.63 35.93
CA GLY A 380 -0.23 30.64 36.66
C GLY A 380 0.16 31.03 38.10
N ASP A 381 1.46 31.19 38.35
CA ASP A 381 2.13 31.16 39.67
C ASP A 381 2.32 32.55 40.37
N THR A 382 3.37 32.76 41.19
CA THR A 382 3.24 33.44 42.50
C THR A 382 4.42 34.34 42.87
N THR A 383 4.12 35.55 43.35
CA THR A 383 4.91 36.23 44.41
C THR A 383 4.04 37.12 45.31
N THR A 384 2.77 37.37 44.94
CA THR A 384 1.86 38.25 45.68
C THR A 384 0.48 37.63 45.81
N THR A 385 -0.26 38.07 46.84
CA THR A 385 -1.66 37.71 47.09
C THR A 385 -2.52 38.04 45.87
N PRO A 386 -3.44 37.16 45.44
CA PRO A 386 -4.41 37.47 44.37
C PRO A 386 -5.10 38.80 44.63
N ASP A 387 -5.25 39.63 43.59
CA ASP A 387 -5.99 40.90 43.68
C ASP A 387 -7.45 40.60 44.11
N PRO A 388 -7.91 41.09 45.27
CA PRO A 388 -9.28 40.87 45.74
C PRO A 388 -10.35 41.41 44.78
N GLU A 389 -10.00 42.37 43.92
CA GLU A 389 -10.90 43.00 42.94
C GLU A 389 -10.76 42.39 41.53
N ASP A 390 -9.72 41.58 41.26
CA ASP A 390 -9.49 40.92 39.97
C ASP A 390 -8.72 39.58 40.14
N PRO A 391 -9.43 38.48 40.48
CA PRO A 391 -8.81 37.18 40.77
C PRO A 391 -8.23 36.47 39.52
N THR A 392 -8.19 37.10 38.36
CA THR A 392 -7.75 36.50 37.08
C THR A 392 -6.26 36.67 36.78
N LYS A 393 -5.48 37.35 37.64
CA LYS A 393 -4.06 37.67 37.42
C LYS A 393 -3.10 36.83 38.27
N GLN A 394 -2.38 35.87 37.67
CA GLN A 394 -1.25 35.13 38.27
C GLN A 394 -0.17 34.71 37.23
N VAL A 395 1.06 34.39 37.68
CA VAL A 395 2.32 34.07 36.95
C VAL A 395 2.34 32.87 35.96
N TRP A 396 3.33 31.97 36.12
CA TRP A 396 3.57 30.72 35.36
C TRP A 396 4.43 29.71 36.14
N TYR A 397 4.11 28.41 36.15
CA TYR A 397 5.06 27.36 36.53
C TYR A 397 4.76 25.98 35.91
N ASN A 398 5.81 25.34 35.36
CA ASN A 398 5.91 23.98 34.79
C ASN A 398 4.59 23.29 34.39
N GLY A 399 3.96 23.75 33.30
CA GLY A 399 2.87 23.04 32.61
C GLY A 399 1.55 22.95 33.37
N LYS A 400 1.30 23.82 34.36
CA LYS A 400 0.06 23.80 35.17
C LYS A 400 -0.62 25.17 35.18
N SER A 401 -1.96 25.15 35.08
CA SER A 401 -2.84 26.31 35.19
C SER A 401 -3.77 26.12 36.39
N TYR A 402 -4.16 27.21 37.06
CA TYR A 402 -5.20 27.15 38.08
C TYR A 402 -6.58 27.04 37.43
N SER A 403 -7.54 26.41 38.12
CA SER A 403 -8.86 26.13 37.55
C SER A 403 -9.57 27.37 36.98
N ILE A 404 -9.42 28.52 37.64
CA ILE A 404 -10.00 29.79 37.19
C ILE A 404 -9.47 30.25 35.81
N GLY A 405 -8.20 30.00 35.50
CA GLY A 405 -7.58 30.37 34.22
C GLY A 405 -8.26 29.69 33.04
N SER A 406 -8.53 28.39 33.18
CA SER A 406 -9.23 27.61 32.15
C SER A 406 -10.67 28.09 31.90
N LEU A 407 -11.42 28.46 32.96
CA LEU A 407 -12.78 28.99 32.84
C LEU A 407 -12.79 30.34 32.12
N VAL A 408 -11.80 31.19 32.39
CA VAL A 408 -11.61 32.47 31.68
C VAL A 408 -11.25 32.23 30.22
N ALA A 409 -10.32 31.32 29.92
CA ALA A 409 -9.93 30.97 28.55
C ALA A 409 -11.13 30.47 27.74
N ILE A 410 -11.92 29.55 28.29
CA ILE A 410 -13.17 29.08 27.66
C ILE A 410 -14.13 30.24 27.38
N THR A 411 -14.33 31.12 28.37
CA THR A 411 -15.22 32.29 28.22
C THR A 411 -14.73 33.24 27.12
N LYS A 412 -13.41 33.44 26.99
CA LYS A 412 -12.81 34.24 25.93
C LYS A 412 -13.02 33.60 24.55
N GLN A 413 -12.86 32.27 24.42
CA GLN A 413 -13.13 31.57 23.17
C GLN A 413 -14.58 31.78 22.69
N ILE A 414 -15.54 31.67 23.61
CA ILE A 414 -16.97 31.89 23.31
C ILE A 414 -17.21 33.34 22.86
N LYS A 415 -16.64 34.31 23.58
CA LYS A 415 -16.72 35.74 23.20
C LYS A 415 -16.07 36.03 21.85
N ASN A 416 -15.02 35.29 21.51
CA ASN A 416 -14.35 35.35 20.21
C ASN A 416 -15.12 34.63 19.08
N GLY A 417 -16.24 33.97 19.41
CA GLY A 417 -17.15 33.36 18.44
C GLY A 417 -16.91 31.88 18.16
N ALA A 418 -16.05 31.20 18.93
CA ALA A 418 -15.86 29.76 18.79
C ALA A 418 -17.17 29.00 19.04
N LYS A 419 -17.49 28.04 18.17
CA LYS A 419 -18.69 27.19 18.26
C LYS A 419 -18.41 25.75 18.64
N VAL A 420 -17.16 25.32 18.49
CA VAL A 420 -16.66 24.05 19.00
C VAL A 420 -15.38 24.37 19.77
N ILE A 421 -15.26 23.91 21.02
CA ILE A 421 -14.12 24.19 21.88
C ILE A 421 -13.51 22.87 22.34
N ASN A 422 -12.23 22.68 22.00
CA ASN A 422 -11.45 21.52 22.40
C ASN A 422 -10.77 21.76 23.77
N CYS A 423 -10.97 20.82 24.68
CA CYS A 423 -10.42 20.79 26.03
C CYS A 423 -9.63 19.49 26.25
N SER A 424 -8.43 19.40 25.67
CA SER A 424 -7.54 18.23 25.80
C SER A 424 -6.71 18.26 27.10
N TRP A 425 -7.35 18.59 28.22
CA TRP A 425 -6.72 18.74 29.53
C TRP A 425 -7.70 18.35 30.63
N GLY A 426 -7.17 18.11 31.83
CA GLY A 426 -8.01 17.88 32.99
C GLY A 426 -7.21 17.52 34.24
N ASN A 427 -7.88 17.56 35.38
CA ASN A 427 -7.28 17.25 36.67
C ASN A 427 -8.01 16.05 37.29
N SER A 428 -7.32 14.92 37.44
CA SER A 428 -7.87 13.69 38.04
C SER A 428 -7.67 13.60 39.57
N LYS A 429 -7.16 14.67 40.19
CA LYS A 429 -6.95 14.81 41.64
C LYS A 429 -7.54 16.13 42.17
N ALA A 430 -8.66 16.56 41.58
CA ALA A 430 -9.33 17.80 41.92
C ALA A 430 -9.90 17.79 43.35
N ASP A 431 -9.97 18.96 43.98
CA ASP A 431 -10.84 19.14 45.15
C ASP A 431 -12.31 19.02 44.69
N PRO A 432 -13.18 18.30 45.41
CA PRO A 432 -14.59 18.17 45.02
C PRO A 432 -15.33 19.51 44.82
N LYS A 433 -14.93 20.59 45.52
CA LYS A 433 -15.51 21.93 45.31
C LYS A 433 -15.09 22.56 43.99
N ASP A 434 -13.89 22.23 43.50
CA ASP A 434 -13.43 22.67 42.19
C ASP A 434 -14.26 21.96 41.10
N VAL A 435 -14.45 20.64 41.21
CA VAL A 435 -15.34 19.86 40.34
C VAL A 435 -16.77 20.43 40.33
N GLU A 436 -17.34 20.74 41.50
CA GLU A 436 -18.67 21.35 41.58
C GLU A 436 -18.73 22.73 40.92
N THR A 437 -17.63 23.51 40.98
CA THR A 437 -17.53 24.81 40.30
C THR A 437 -17.54 24.65 38.79
N TYR A 438 -16.76 23.71 38.24
CA TYR A 438 -16.81 23.37 36.81
C TYR A 438 -18.17 22.84 36.39
N LYS A 439 -18.78 21.94 37.17
CA LYS A 439 -20.12 21.41 36.92
C LYS A 439 -21.14 22.55 36.83
N ARG A 440 -21.11 23.48 37.77
CA ARG A 440 -21.97 24.67 37.75
C ARG A 440 -21.70 25.55 36.51
N PHE A 441 -20.43 25.76 36.17
CA PHE A 441 -20.05 26.55 35.00
C PHE A 441 -20.58 25.93 33.70
N PHE A 442 -20.27 24.65 33.43
CA PHE A 442 -20.70 23.98 32.20
C PHE A 442 -22.20 23.77 32.12
N THR A 443 -22.87 23.50 33.25
CA THR A 443 -24.35 23.45 33.29
C THR A 443 -24.94 24.81 32.88
N LYS A 444 -24.36 25.92 33.35
CA LYS A 444 -24.78 27.26 32.93
C LYS A 444 -24.46 27.52 31.45
N MET A 445 -23.31 27.07 30.97
CA MET A 445 -22.96 27.18 29.54
C MET A 445 -23.90 26.37 28.64
N ALA A 446 -24.35 25.19 29.07
CA ALA A 446 -25.36 24.42 28.35
C ALA A 446 -26.68 25.18 28.19
N ALA A 447 -27.09 25.93 29.20
CA ALA A 447 -28.31 26.73 29.16
C ALA A 447 -28.15 28.05 28.37
N ASP A 448 -27.05 28.77 28.57
CA ASP A 448 -26.84 30.11 28.01
C ASP A 448 -26.23 30.08 26.60
N HIS A 449 -25.47 29.04 26.27
CA HIS A 449 -24.75 28.84 25.01
C HIS A 449 -24.99 27.44 24.42
N PRO A 450 -26.25 27.05 24.15
CA PRO A 450 -26.58 25.74 23.58
C PRO A 450 -26.00 25.56 22.16
N ASP A 451 -25.52 26.63 21.54
CA ASP A 451 -24.88 26.64 20.23
C ASP A 451 -23.35 26.39 20.27
N VAL A 452 -22.76 26.28 21.47
CA VAL A 452 -21.33 26.00 21.67
C VAL A 452 -21.13 24.60 22.22
N LEU A 453 -20.39 23.78 21.49
CA LEU A 453 -20.02 22.42 21.87
C LEU A 453 -18.66 22.39 22.57
N PHE A 454 -18.57 21.71 23.71
CA PHE A 454 -17.31 21.39 24.39
C PHE A 454 -16.91 19.95 24.13
N VAL A 455 -15.69 19.73 23.66
CA VAL A 455 -15.13 18.40 23.41
C VAL A 455 -13.96 18.20 24.36
N CYS A 456 -14.12 17.30 25.33
CA CYS A 456 -13.18 17.11 26.43
C CYS A 456 -12.53 15.72 26.37
N SER A 457 -11.23 15.64 26.67
CA SER A 457 -10.52 14.35 26.68
C SER A 457 -10.88 13.50 27.91
N GLY A 458 -11.02 12.19 27.70
CA GLY A 458 -11.48 11.22 28.70
C GLY A 458 -10.53 11.02 29.89
N GLY A 459 -9.22 11.21 29.71
CA GLY A 459 -8.20 10.99 30.74
C GLY A 459 -7.26 9.82 30.42
N ASN A 460 -6.05 9.85 31.00
CA ASN A 460 -4.92 8.96 30.65
C ASN A 460 -4.38 8.18 31.87
N GLY A 461 -5.19 7.98 32.93
CA GLY A 461 -4.76 7.30 34.15
C GLY A 461 -4.95 5.78 34.16
N GLY A 462 -5.64 5.20 33.18
CA GLY A 462 -6.03 3.79 33.13
C GLY A 462 -7.14 3.40 34.13
N ASN A 463 -7.74 4.35 34.83
CA ASN A 463 -8.63 4.12 35.97
C ASN A 463 -10.10 4.18 35.58
N VAL A 464 -10.97 3.56 36.39
CA VAL A 464 -12.41 3.89 36.36
C VAL A 464 -12.60 5.23 37.08
N MET A 465 -13.32 6.16 36.45
CA MET A 465 -13.38 7.52 36.97
C MET A 465 -14.40 7.72 38.08
N ASP A 466 -13.95 8.44 39.11
CA ASP A 466 -14.70 8.69 40.34
C ASP A 466 -15.77 9.80 40.16
N GLY A 467 -15.84 10.50 39.01
CA GLY A 467 -16.79 11.61 38.77
C GLY A 467 -16.59 12.86 39.66
N SER A 468 -16.13 12.66 40.90
CA SER A 468 -15.96 13.65 41.97
C SER A 468 -14.56 14.27 42.02
N LYS A 469 -13.59 13.69 41.29
CA LYS A 469 -12.18 14.12 41.26
C LYS A 469 -11.65 14.46 39.87
N ARG A 470 -12.51 14.48 38.85
CA ARG A 470 -12.14 14.78 37.45
C ARG A 470 -12.94 15.96 36.93
N TYR A 471 -12.26 16.89 36.24
CA TYR A 471 -12.85 17.97 35.46
C TYR A 471 -11.97 18.26 34.23
N PRO A 472 -12.49 18.92 33.18
CA PRO A 472 -13.88 19.33 32.96
C PRO A 472 -14.78 18.23 32.38
N SER A 473 -14.19 17.10 32.00
CA SER A 473 -14.82 15.98 31.31
C SER A 473 -15.78 15.14 32.17
N GLY A 474 -16.63 14.36 31.51
CA GLY A 474 -17.50 13.35 32.12
C GLY A 474 -18.91 13.80 32.49
N LEU A 475 -19.23 15.09 32.30
CA LEU A 475 -20.55 15.63 32.64
C LEU A 475 -21.58 15.25 31.55
N PRO A 476 -22.75 14.69 31.92
CA PRO A 476 -23.80 14.33 30.97
C PRO A 476 -24.61 15.56 30.55
N LEU A 477 -23.97 16.45 29.79
CA LEU A 477 -24.57 17.68 29.26
C LEU A 477 -24.76 17.58 27.74
N ASP A 478 -25.81 18.20 27.23
CA ASP A 478 -26.13 18.20 25.78
C ASP A 478 -25.02 18.83 24.94
N ASN A 479 -24.30 19.81 25.51
CA ASN A 479 -23.23 20.51 24.85
C ASN A 479 -21.82 20.06 25.28
N MET A 480 -21.69 18.87 25.88
CA MET A 480 -20.39 18.28 26.20
C MET A 480 -20.25 16.88 25.62
N ILE A 481 -19.17 16.64 24.89
CA ILE A 481 -18.76 15.29 24.46
C ILE A 481 -17.49 14.95 25.22
N THR A 482 -17.50 13.82 25.93
CA THR A 482 -16.31 13.26 26.56
C THR A 482 -15.76 12.12 25.71
N VAL A 483 -14.50 12.23 25.29
CA VAL A 483 -13.92 11.35 24.27
C VAL A 483 -12.97 10.32 24.90
N GLY A 484 -13.29 9.04 24.73
CA GLY A 484 -12.42 7.92 25.12
C GLY A 484 -11.29 7.70 24.12
N ALA A 485 -10.16 7.18 24.59
CA ALA A 485 -9.02 6.84 23.73
C ALA A 485 -9.05 5.36 23.33
N LEU A 486 -9.03 5.13 22.02
CA LEU A 486 -8.95 3.80 21.41
C LEU A 486 -7.63 3.63 20.68
N ASP A 487 -7.14 2.41 20.64
CA ASP A 487 -6.08 1.99 19.73
C ASP A 487 -6.63 1.97 18.28
N LYS A 488 -5.75 1.98 17.28
CA LYS A 488 -6.13 2.00 15.86
C LYS A 488 -6.97 0.81 15.40
N ASP A 489 -6.99 -0.28 16.17
CA ASP A 489 -7.81 -1.47 15.92
C ASP A 489 -9.16 -1.47 16.67
N GLY A 490 -9.46 -0.40 17.42
CA GLY A 490 -10.72 -0.25 18.15
C GLY A 490 -10.71 -0.80 19.58
N LYS A 491 -9.57 -1.32 20.06
CA LYS A 491 -9.43 -1.70 21.47
C LYS A 491 -9.32 -0.47 22.35
N THR A 492 -9.76 -0.60 23.60
CA THR A 492 -9.54 0.42 24.64
C THR A 492 -8.03 0.57 24.88
N ALA A 493 -7.50 1.77 24.66
CA ALA A 493 -6.10 2.05 24.90
C ALA A 493 -5.76 1.80 26.38
N LYS A 494 -4.60 1.19 26.65
CA LYS A 494 -4.24 0.73 28.00
C LYS A 494 -4.27 1.85 29.05
N TYR A 495 -3.90 3.06 28.66
CA TYR A 495 -3.89 4.25 29.52
C TYR A 495 -5.25 4.94 29.63
N ALA A 496 -6.25 4.56 28.82
CA ALA A 496 -7.53 5.25 28.81
C ALA A 496 -8.26 5.10 30.15
N ASP A 497 -8.66 6.25 30.71
CA ASP A 497 -9.62 6.25 31.80
C ASP A 497 -11.01 5.81 31.30
N LYS A 498 -11.77 5.15 32.16
CA LYS A 498 -13.00 4.41 31.84
C LYS A 498 -14.24 5.09 32.42
N ALA A 499 -15.36 5.01 31.70
CA ALA A 499 -16.66 5.49 32.17
C ALA A 499 -17.08 4.85 33.50
N SER A 500 -17.95 5.55 34.24
CA SER A 500 -18.63 5.06 35.44
C SER A 500 -20.07 5.60 35.47
N ASP A 501 -20.88 5.20 36.47
CA ASP A 501 -22.28 5.65 36.57
C ASP A 501 -22.41 7.19 36.66
N ASP A 502 -21.43 7.86 37.28
CA ASP A 502 -21.40 9.32 37.47
C ASP A 502 -20.53 10.06 36.42
N TYR A 503 -19.91 9.33 35.49
CA TYR A 503 -18.95 9.89 34.53
C TYR A 503 -19.12 9.28 33.13
N GLU A 504 -19.57 10.09 32.17
CA GLU A 504 -19.81 9.66 30.80
C GLU A 504 -18.51 9.59 29.98
N ILE A 505 -18.31 8.50 29.23
CA ILE A 505 -17.59 8.55 27.96
C ILE A 505 -18.66 8.50 26.86
N THR A 506 -18.79 9.58 26.10
CA THR A 506 -19.84 9.72 25.08
C THR A 506 -19.58 8.79 23.90
N LEU A 507 -18.35 8.81 23.39
CA LEU A 507 -17.84 7.93 22.32
C LEU A 507 -16.31 7.88 22.37
N GLY A 508 -15.73 6.84 21.80
CA GLY A 508 -14.28 6.72 21.60
C GLY A 508 -13.82 7.32 20.27
N ALA A 509 -12.54 7.68 20.20
CA ALA A 509 -11.83 8.01 18.97
C ALA A 509 -10.37 7.50 19.06
N PRO A 510 -9.66 7.39 17.93
CA PRO A 510 -8.25 7.01 17.91
C PRO A 510 -7.43 7.95 18.78
N GLY A 511 -6.70 7.41 19.76
CA GLY A 511 -5.86 8.18 20.68
C GLY A 511 -4.46 7.63 20.85
N SER A 512 -4.21 6.38 20.47
CA SER A 512 -2.86 5.79 20.43
C SER A 512 -2.26 5.92 19.04
N ASP A 513 -0.94 6.11 18.97
CA ASP A 513 -0.18 6.30 17.74
C ASP A 513 -0.79 7.39 16.82
N SER A 514 -1.33 8.46 17.42
CA SER A 514 -1.97 9.53 16.66
C SER A 514 -0.91 10.39 15.98
N VAL A 515 -0.99 10.53 14.65
CA VAL A 515 -0.13 11.46 13.90
C VAL A 515 -0.42 12.89 14.32
N VAL A 516 0.56 13.54 14.93
CA VAL A 516 0.45 14.88 15.55
C VAL A 516 1.41 15.92 14.98
N GLY A 517 2.33 15.49 14.11
CA GLY A 517 3.35 16.36 13.52
C GLY A 517 4.28 15.59 12.59
N LEU A 518 5.40 16.22 12.22
CA LEU A 518 6.52 15.59 11.54
C LEU A 518 7.73 15.49 12.46
N GLN A 519 8.49 14.41 12.33
CA GLN A 519 9.80 14.28 12.97
C GLN A 519 10.83 15.14 12.22
N GLY A 520 11.83 15.66 12.93
CA GLY A 520 12.89 16.48 12.33
C GLY A 520 13.72 15.79 11.23
N ALA A 521 13.73 14.46 11.17
CA ALA A 521 14.38 13.66 10.12
C ALA A 521 13.44 13.25 8.97
N GLY A 522 12.17 13.68 9.00
CA GLY A 522 11.11 13.19 8.13
C GLY A 522 10.31 12.05 8.78
N GLY A 523 9.08 11.83 8.31
CA GLY A 523 8.16 10.82 8.85
C GLY A 523 7.22 11.33 9.95
N ALA A 524 6.31 10.45 10.38
CA ALA A 524 5.23 10.79 11.30
C ALA A 524 5.72 10.94 12.75
N GLU A 525 5.44 12.09 13.36
CA GLU A 525 5.48 12.20 14.82
C GLU A 525 4.16 11.68 15.37
N MET A 526 4.22 10.63 16.20
CA MET A 526 3.07 9.94 16.75
C MET A 526 3.07 9.99 18.27
N GLN A 527 1.92 10.30 18.87
CA GLN A 527 1.78 10.37 20.33
C GLN A 527 0.50 9.70 20.82
N ASP A 528 0.56 9.29 22.09
CA ASP A 528 -0.52 8.59 22.80
C ASP A 528 -1.26 9.53 23.76
N GLY A 529 -2.59 9.48 23.73
CA GLY A 529 -3.44 10.16 24.70
C GLY A 529 -4.87 10.37 24.26
N SER A 530 -5.79 10.39 25.23
CA SER A 530 -7.16 10.91 25.01
C SER A 530 -7.17 12.37 24.57
N SER A 531 -6.09 13.11 24.83
CA SER A 531 -5.83 14.44 24.29
C SER A 531 -5.75 14.47 22.76
N PHE A 532 -5.35 13.36 22.12
CA PHE A 532 -5.27 13.21 20.68
C PHE A 532 -6.52 12.52 20.10
N ALA A 533 -7.30 11.82 20.93
CA ALA A 533 -8.64 11.36 20.57
C ALA A 533 -9.66 12.51 20.45
N ALA A 534 -9.68 13.43 21.42
CA ALA A 534 -10.60 14.57 21.43
C ALA A 534 -10.58 15.43 20.13
N PRO A 535 -9.43 15.81 19.55
CA PRO A 535 -9.39 16.65 18.36
C PRO A 535 -10.00 16.00 17.11
N HIS A 536 -10.00 14.67 16.99
CA HIS A 536 -10.73 13.98 15.91
C HIS A 536 -12.25 14.29 15.97
N VAL A 537 -12.80 14.29 17.18
CA VAL A 537 -14.22 14.59 17.43
C VAL A 537 -14.50 16.08 17.28
N THR A 538 -13.59 16.94 17.75
CA THR A 538 -13.65 18.40 17.53
C THR A 538 -13.72 18.73 16.05
N ALA A 539 -12.86 18.11 15.24
CA ALA A 539 -12.83 18.31 13.79
C ALA A 539 -14.11 17.81 13.12
N ALA A 540 -14.59 16.62 13.48
CA ALA A 540 -15.87 16.11 12.97
C ALA A 540 -17.03 17.08 13.28
N ALA A 541 -17.11 17.58 14.52
CA ALA A 541 -18.10 18.58 14.91
C ALA A 541 -18.00 19.88 14.09
N ALA A 542 -16.78 20.35 13.79
CA ALA A 542 -16.54 21.52 12.96
C ALA A 542 -17.04 21.29 11.52
N ILE A 543 -16.79 20.12 10.95
CA ILE A 543 -17.30 19.73 9.61
C ILE A 543 -18.83 19.76 9.61
N LEU A 544 -19.50 19.12 10.58
CA LEU A 544 -20.96 19.11 10.64
C LEU A 544 -21.54 20.52 10.76
N LYS A 545 -20.93 21.38 11.60
CA LYS A 545 -21.34 22.77 11.77
C LYS A 545 -21.14 23.59 10.50
N SER A 546 -20.09 23.30 9.72
CA SER A 546 -19.82 23.97 8.45
C SER A 546 -20.82 23.58 7.37
N LEU A 547 -21.16 22.29 7.30
CA LEU A 547 -22.20 21.76 6.40
C LEU A 547 -23.57 22.34 6.73
N ASN A 548 -23.91 22.44 8.02
CA ASN A 548 -25.17 23.01 8.48
C ASN A 548 -24.98 23.94 9.68
N PRO A 549 -24.85 25.27 9.44
CA PRO A 549 -24.68 26.26 10.51
C PRO A 549 -25.84 26.34 11.51
N LYS A 550 -27.01 25.76 11.20
CA LYS A 550 -28.17 25.74 12.09
C LYS A 550 -28.06 24.70 13.21
N LEU A 551 -27.17 23.71 13.09
CA LEU A 551 -26.99 22.69 14.12
C LEU A 551 -26.49 23.34 15.42
N ASN A 552 -27.17 23.07 16.53
CA ASN A 552 -26.68 23.44 17.86
C ASN A 552 -25.77 22.32 18.42
N ALA A 553 -25.21 22.52 19.62
CA ALA A 553 -24.29 21.56 20.21
C ALA A 553 -24.95 20.20 20.50
N GLY A 554 -26.20 20.20 20.97
CA GLY A 554 -26.98 18.99 21.21
C GLY A 554 -27.27 18.20 19.93
N ASP A 555 -27.58 18.88 18.82
CA ASP A 555 -27.75 18.24 17.51
C ASP A 555 -26.46 17.59 17.04
N ILE A 556 -25.32 18.27 17.19
CA ILE A 556 -24.02 17.71 16.82
C ILE A 556 -23.68 16.49 17.68
N LYS A 557 -23.82 16.58 19.01
CA LYS A 557 -23.61 15.44 19.92
C LYS A 557 -24.50 14.26 19.54
N ARG A 558 -25.79 14.50 19.30
CA ARG A 558 -26.75 13.48 18.89
C ARG A 558 -26.35 12.82 17.57
N ILE A 559 -26.05 13.60 16.54
CA ILE A 559 -25.64 13.06 15.22
C ILE A 559 -24.39 12.20 15.37
N LEU A 560 -23.32 12.72 15.99
CA LEU A 560 -22.07 11.97 16.18
C LEU A 560 -22.29 10.67 16.96
N THR A 561 -23.20 10.67 17.94
CA THR A 561 -23.53 9.51 18.78
C THR A 561 -24.38 8.48 18.01
N GLU A 562 -25.38 8.92 17.24
CA GLU A 562 -26.29 8.06 16.47
C GLU A 562 -25.58 7.39 15.29
N THR A 563 -24.58 8.05 14.69
CA THR A 563 -23.85 7.53 13.53
C THR A 563 -22.56 6.79 13.89
N ALA A 564 -22.13 6.86 15.15
CA ALA A 564 -20.93 6.19 15.62
C ALA A 564 -21.03 4.66 15.43
N ARG A 565 -19.89 4.04 15.09
CA ARG A 565 -19.81 2.59 14.88
C ARG A 565 -19.70 1.86 16.22
N THR A 566 -20.31 0.69 16.33
CA THR A 566 -20.17 -0.17 17.51
C THR A 566 -19.03 -1.17 17.40
N SER A 567 -18.42 -1.31 16.21
CA SER A 567 -17.30 -2.19 15.94
C SER A 567 -16.44 -1.69 14.77
N ILE A 568 -15.21 -2.18 14.68
CA ILE A 568 -14.27 -1.90 13.59
C ILE A 568 -13.86 -3.22 12.94
N PRO A 569 -13.91 -3.35 11.60
CA PRO A 569 -13.40 -4.53 10.91
C PRO A 569 -11.93 -4.79 11.21
N ASN A 570 -11.54 -6.07 11.33
CA ASN A 570 -10.15 -6.41 11.54
C ASN A 570 -9.35 -6.20 10.24
N LEU A 571 -8.52 -5.15 10.23
CA LEU A 571 -7.72 -4.78 9.05
C LEU A 571 -6.65 -5.82 8.68
N LYS A 572 -6.24 -6.70 9.60
CA LYS A 572 -5.24 -7.75 9.35
C LYS A 572 -5.85 -9.05 8.84
N ASP A 573 -7.10 -9.33 9.20
CA ASP A 573 -7.86 -10.49 8.73
C ASP A 573 -9.32 -10.09 8.50
N PRO A 574 -9.70 -9.73 7.25
CA PRO A 574 -11.07 -9.36 6.90
C PRO A 574 -12.11 -10.47 7.15
N LYS A 575 -11.68 -11.72 7.40
CA LYS A 575 -12.58 -12.83 7.74
C LYS A 575 -12.75 -12.99 9.26
N ALA A 576 -11.90 -12.36 10.07
CA ALA A 576 -12.06 -12.35 11.50
C ALA A 576 -13.26 -11.48 11.92
N PRO A 577 -13.90 -11.78 13.07
CA PRO A 577 -14.96 -10.93 13.59
C PRO A 577 -14.49 -9.49 13.83
N ASP A 578 -15.37 -8.53 13.61
CA ASP A 578 -15.11 -7.13 13.94
C ASP A 578 -14.75 -6.95 15.42
N GLN A 579 -13.83 -6.03 15.70
CA GLN A 579 -13.51 -5.60 17.05
C GLN A 579 -14.63 -4.71 17.58
N ALA A 580 -15.45 -5.24 18.50
CA ALA A 580 -16.46 -4.46 19.20
C ALA A 580 -15.82 -3.39 20.10
N ILE A 581 -16.46 -2.22 20.21
CA ILE A 581 -15.98 -1.14 21.08
C ILE A 581 -16.47 -1.39 22.51
N GLY A 582 -15.54 -1.29 23.48
CA GLY A 582 -15.83 -1.50 24.89
C GLY A 582 -16.88 -0.53 25.44
N ALA A 583 -17.79 -1.03 26.29
CA ALA A 583 -18.82 -0.22 26.93
C ALA A 583 -18.21 0.89 27.81
N GLU A 584 -17.03 0.65 28.37
CA GLU A 584 -16.24 1.60 29.14
C GLU A 584 -15.75 2.81 28.32
N MET A 585 -15.75 2.70 26.99
CA MET A 585 -15.48 3.77 26.02
C MET A 585 -16.77 4.31 25.38
N GLY A 586 -17.92 4.08 26.00
CA GLY A 586 -19.24 4.47 25.47
C GLY A 586 -19.82 3.48 24.45
N GLY A 587 -19.17 2.33 24.21
CA GLY A 587 -19.64 1.25 23.34
C GLY A 587 -19.63 1.59 21.85
N LYS A 588 -18.99 2.69 21.46
CA LYS A 588 -18.97 3.19 20.08
C LYS A 588 -17.77 4.07 19.78
N ILE A 589 -17.34 4.07 18.53
CA ILE A 589 -16.25 4.89 17.98
C ILE A 589 -16.80 5.90 16.97
N LEU A 590 -16.18 7.08 16.94
CA LEU A 590 -16.41 8.12 15.93
C LEU A 590 -16.51 7.55 14.51
N ALA A 591 -17.47 8.05 13.74
CA ALA A 591 -17.66 7.73 12.33
C ALA A 591 -17.93 9.01 11.54
N VAL A 592 -16.86 9.66 11.07
CA VAL A 592 -16.92 10.97 10.43
C VAL A 592 -17.70 10.90 9.13
N ASP A 593 -17.46 9.86 8.32
CA ASP A 593 -18.16 9.62 7.06
C ASP A 593 -19.67 9.45 7.26
N GLN A 594 -20.10 8.67 8.25
CA GLN A 594 -21.51 8.44 8.53
C GLN A 594 -22.19 9.70 9.07
N ALA A 595 -21.51 10.46 9.93
CA ALA A 595 -22.01 11.74 10.44
C ALA A 595 -22.20 12.77 9.30
N VAL A 596 -21.21 12.88 8.42
CA VAL A 596 -21.25 13.75 7.23
C VAL A 596 -22.36 13.34 6.28
N LEU A 597 -22.46 12.04 5.95
CA LEU A 597 -23.53 11.49 5.11
C LEU A 597 -24.91 11.83 5.67
N LYS A 598 -25.08 11.69 6.99
CA LYS A 598 -26.34 12.02 7.65
C LYS A 598 -26.69 13.50 7.47
N VAL A 599 -25.76 14.42 7.74
CA VAL A 599 -26.01 15.86 7.59
C VAL A 599 -26.32 16.24 6.14
N ILE A 600 -25.58 15.68 5.18
CA ILE A 600 -25.86 15.86 3.75
C ILE A 600 -27.29 15.42 3.43
N ASN A 601 -27.69 14.23 3.87
CA ASN A 601 -29.03 13.69 3.59
C ASN A 601 -30.15 14.43 4.32
N ASP A 602 -29.93 14.91 5.54
CA ASP A 602 -30.88 15.77 6.26
C ASP A 602 -31.11 17.07 5.46
N LEU A 603 -30.04 17.72 4.99
CA LEU A 603 -30.14 18.93 4.15
C LEU A 603 -30.80 18.69 2.79
N ARG A 604 -30.61 17.50 2.21
CA ARG A 604 -31.30 17.10 0.97
C ARG A 604 -32.78 16.89 1.20
N ALA A 605 -33.15 16.26 2.31
CA ALA A 605 -34.54 16.07 2.70
C ALA A 605 -35.26 17.41 2.94
N GLU A 606 -34.60 18.40 3.56
CA GLU A 606 -35.13 19.78 3.69
C GLU A 606 -35.44 20.42 2.33
N LYS A 607 -34.71 20.05 1.28
CA LYS A 607 -34.90 20.51 -0.11
C LYS A 607 -35.84 19.63 -0.94
N GLY A 608 -36.41 18.57 -0.36
CA GLY A 608 -37.24 17.60 -1.07
C GLY A 608 -36.46 16.73 -2.08
N LEU A 609 -35.15 16.61 -1.91
CA LEU A 609 -34.28 15.79 -2.75
C LEU A 609 -34.14 14.38 -2.16
N ALA A 610 -34.01 13.37 -3.03
CA ALA A 610 -33.75 12.00 -2.60
C ALA A 610 -32.41 11.90 -1.84
N ALA A 611 -32.35 11.03 -0.83
CA ALA A 611 -31.11 10.72 -0.13
C ALA A 611 -30.06 10.15 -1.11
N MET A 612 -28.79 10.47 -0.88
CA MET A 612 -27.65 9.90 -1.57
C MET A 612 -27.10 8.72 -0.76
N THR A 613 -26.65 7.69 -1.47
CA THR A 613 -25.92 6.57 -0.88
C THR A 613 -24.42 6.88 -0.80
N PRO A 614 -23.65 6.17 0.05
CA PRO A 614 -22.19 6.19 0.01
C PRO A 614 -21.63 5.99 -1.41
N GLU A 615 -22.16 5.02 -2.15
CA GLU A 615 -21.69 4.68 -3.50
C GLU A 615 -21.91 5.83 -4.48
N ASP A 616 -23.07 6.51 -4.42
CA ASP A 616 -23.34 7.69 -5.26
C ASP A 616 -22.31 8.78 -5.00
N LEU A 617 -22.02 9.03 -3.72
CA LEU A 617 -21.10 10.08 -3.29
C LEU A 617 -19.64 9.74 -3.63
N GLU A 618 -19.23 8.48 -3.50
CA GLU A 618 -17.89 8.03 -3.89
C GLU A 618 -17.69 8.25 -5.40
N LYS A 619 -18.62 7.78 -6.24
CA LYS A 619 -18.52 7.97 -7.70
C LYS A 619 -18.52 9.43 -8.14
N LEU A 620 -19.24 10.30 -7.43
CA LEU A 620 -19.26 11.75 -7.67
C LEU A 620 -18.04 12.47 -7.08
N GLY A 621 -17.43 11.91 -6.04
CA GLY A 621 -16.38 12.54 -5.24
C GLY A 621 -14.96 12.19 -5.68
N VAL A 622 -14.78 11.31 -6.66
CA VAL A 622 -13.48 10.85 -7.15
C VAL A 622 -13.30 11.07 -8.65
N VAL A 623 -12.07 10.86 -9.09
CA VAL A 623 -11.65 10.71 -10.49
C VAL A 623 -10.55 9.65 -10.51
N ASP A 624 -10.56 8.78 -11.52
CA ASP A 624 -9.46 7.86 -11.78
C ASP A 624 -8.64 8.34 -12.96
N ALA A 625 -7.36 7.98 -12.95
CA ALA A 625 -6.45 8.25 -14.05
C ALA A 625 -5.75 6.93 -14.40
N VAL A 626 -5.54 6.69 -15.69
CA VAL A 626 -4.76 5.53 -16.16
C VAL A 626 -3.82 6.02 -17.25
N ALA A 627 -2.53 5.74 -17.14
CA ALA A 627 -1.59 5.89 -18.24
C ALA A 627 -1.37 4.52 -18.87
N ILE A 628 -1.59 4.42 -20.18
CA ILE A 628 -1.33 3.22 -20.97
C ILE A 628 -0.02 3.46 -21.70
N THR A 629 0.96 2.58 -21.47
CA THR A 629 2.30 2.69 -22.05
C THR A 629 2.26 2.43 -23.56
N GLY A 630 2.80 3.35 -24.36
CA GLY A 630 3.08 3.15 -25.78
C GLY A 630 4.58 2.95 -26.02
N ASP A 631 5.14 3.69 -26.98
CA ASP A 631 6.59 3.81 -27.13
C ASP A 631 7.23 4.45 -25.88
N ILE A 632 8.54 4.28 -25.70
CA ILE A 632 9.27 4.87 -24.57
C ILE A 632 9.01 6.39 -24.52
N GLY A 633 8.55 6.85 -23.37
CA GLY A 633 8.19 8.26 -23.16
C GLY A 633 6.88 8.70 -23.79
N GLU A 634 6.06 7.81 -24.36
CA GLU A 634 4.74 8.12 -24.92
C GLU A 634 3.64 7.37 -24.17
N TYR A 635 2.64 8.13 -23.72
CA TYR A 635 1.58 7.65 -22.83
C TYR A 635 0.20 8.05 -23.34
N GLN A 636 -0.72 7.09 -23.38
CA GLN A 636 -2.14 7.34 -23.54
C GLN A 636 -2.78 7.48 -22.16
N VAL A 637 -3.11 8.70 -21.75
CA VAL A 637 -3.68 8.98 -20.43
C VAL A 637 -5.18 9.11 -20.51
N LYS A 638 -5.88 8.30 -19.72
CA LYS A 638 -7.33 8.37 -19.52
C LYS A 638 -7.65 9.05 -18.20
N GLY A 639 -8.63 9.95 -18.22
CA GLY A 639 -9.32 10.43 -17.01
C GLY A 639 -10.73 9.87 -16.97
N ILE A 640 -11.09 9.18 -15.90
CA ILE A 640 -12.34 8.41 -15.79
C ILE A 640 -13.21 9.00 -14.67
N ALA A 641 -14.48 9.24 -14.97
CA ALA A 641 -15.50 9.62 -14.01
C ALA A 641 -16.71 8.67 -14.11
N GLU A 642 -16.90 7.83 -13.10
CA GLU A 642 -18.01 6.86 -13.04
C GLU A 642 -19.38 7.50 -12.82
N ALA A 643 -19.42 8.74 -12.33
CA ALA A 643 -20.64 9.54 -12.24
C ALA A 643 -20.32 11.04 -12.36
N VAL A 644 -21.25 11.78 -12.98
CA VAL A 644 -21.19 13.24 -13.07
C VAL A 644 -22.47 13.87 -12.53
N GLY A 645 -22.35 15.08 -11.99
CA GLY A 645 -23.51 15.84 -11.54
C GLY A 645 -24.37 16.31 -12.71
N ALA A 646 -25.51 16.94 -12.42
CA ALA A 646 -26.44 17.45 -13.45
C ALA A 646 -25.83 18.50 -14.42
N LYS A 647 -24.66 19.07 -14.09
CA LYS A 647 -23.92 20.02 -14.92
C LYS A 647 -22.77 19.39 -15.70
N GLY A 648 -22.64 18.06 -15.68
CA GLY A 648 -21.43 17.35 -16.12
C GLY A 648 -20.26 17.52 -15.16
N ALA A 649 -19.10 17.03 -15.56
CA ALA A 649 -17.82 17.20 -14.85
C ALA A 649 -16.75 17.62 -15.86
N THR A 650 -15.83 18.50 -15.46
CA THR A 650 -14.67 18.86 -16.30
C THR A 650 -13.41 18.26 -15.70
N LEU A 651 -12.70 17.47 -16.49
CA LEU A 651 -11.43 16.87 -16.10
C LEU A 651 -10.29 17.68 -16.71
N LYS A 652 -9.27 17.96 -15.90
CA LYS A 652 -8.07 18.70 -16.25
C LYS A 652 -6.86 17.79 -16.08
N ILE A 653 -5.98 17.73 -17.06
CA ILE A 653 -4.68 17.05 -16.95
C ILE A 653 -3.55 18.07 -16.75
N GLU A 654 -2.61 17.74 -15.87
CA GLU A 654 -1.36 18.45 -15.64
C GLU A 654 -0.22 17.43 -15.64
N VAL A 655 0.89 17.75 -16.29
CA VAL A 655 2.05 16.85 -16.41
C VAL A 655 3.29 17.61 -15.93
N TYR A 656 4.04 16.96 -15.03
CA TYR A 656 5.25 17.46 -14.41
C TYR A 656 6.40 16.52 -14.75
N GLY A 657 7.28 16.95 -15.64
CA GLY A 657 8.43 16.18 -16.11
C GLY A 657 9.25 17.04 -17.07
N GLU A 658 10.53 16.75 -17.23
CA GLU A 658 11.36 17.52 -18.15
C GLU A 658 10.89 17.32 -19.60
N ASN A 659 10.81 18.42 -20.35
CA ASN A 659 10.41 18.44 -21.77
C ASN A 659 9.08 17.73 -22.08
N ASN A 660 8.16 17.66 -21.12
CA ASN A 660 6.87 17.02 -21.31
C ASN A 660 5.97 17.76 -22.32
N ALA A 661 5.02 17.04 -22.92
CA ALA A 661 3.99 17.60 -23.78
C ALA A 661 2.64 16.92 -23.56
N ILE A 662 1.56 17.69 -23.75
CA ILE A 662 0.18 17.18 -23.70
C ILE A 662 -0.49 17.47 -25.04
N GLY A 663 -0.98 16.43 -25.70
CA GLY A 663 -1.74 16.52 -26.93
C GLY A 663 -3.14 17.08 -26.70
N GLY A 664 -3.55 18.06 -27.51
CA GLY A 664 -4.91 18.59 -27.51
C GLY A 664 -5.20 19.56 -26.35
N LYS A 665 -6.46 19.56 -25.88
CA LYS A 665 -6.90 20.45 -24.79
C LYS A 665 -6.64 19.80 -23.45
N THR A 666 -6.00 20.53 -22.54
CA THR A 666 -5.74 20.07 -21.16
C THR A 666 -7.01 19.94 -20.32
N GLN A 667 -8.14 20.50 -20.76
CA GLN A 667 -9.44 20.36 -20.11
C GLN A 667 -10.47 19.78 -21.07
N GLN A 668 -11.20 18.76 -20.61
CA GLN A 668 -12.26 18.10 -21.35
C GLN A 668 -13.46 17.88 -20.44
N THR A 669 -14.68 18.03 -20.98
CA THR A 669 -15.93 17.98 -20.21
C THR A 669 -16.71 16.72 -20.55
N LEU A 670 -17.25 16.08 -19.52
CA LEU A 670 -18.11 14.91 -19.59
C LEU A 670 -19.54 15.30 -19.18
N ASP A 671 -20.51 15.08 -20.07
CA ASP A 671 -21.93 15.31 -19.79
C ASP A 671 -22.61 14.10 -19.12
N ALA A 672 -21.96 12.94 -19.14
CA ALA A 672 -22.37 11.69 -18.49
C ALA A 672 -21.14 10.93 -17.96
N ALA A 673 -21.36 9.85 -17.21
CA ALA A 673 -20.29 8.94 -16.81
C ALA A 673 -19.49 8.46 -18.04
N GLY A 674 -18.17 8.41 -17.92
CA GLY A 674 -17.30 8.06 -19.04
C GLY A 674 -15.84 8.46 -18.81
N GLU A 675 -15.08 8.49 -19.89
CA GLU A 675 -13.66 8.81 -19.90
C GLU A 675 -13.32 9.88 -20.92
N VAL A 676 -12.25 10.62 -20.65
CA VAL A 676 -11.58 11.50 -21.62
C VAL A 676 -10.14 11.02 -21.79
N GLN A 677 -9.52 11.32 -22.92
CA GLN A 677 -8.20 10.81 -23.28
C GLN A 677 -7.26 11.94 -23.69
N TRP A 678 -5.98 11.78 -23.34
CA TRP A 678 -4.89 12.67 -23.72
C TRP A 678 -3.67 11.85 -24.14
N ASN A 679 -3.00 12.28 -25.20
CA ASN A 679 -1.66 11.80 -25.51
C ASN A 679 -0.68 12.62 -24.67
N VAL A 680 0.21 11.97 -23.95
CA VAL A 680 1.22 12.61 -23.10
C VAL A 680 2.60 12.10 -23.49
N THR A 681 3.52 13.03 -23.72
CA THR A 681 4.93 12.73 -23.96
C THR A 681 5.73 13.09 -22.72
N LEU A 682 6.52 12.14 -22.21
CA LEU A 682 7.49 12.24 -21.13
C LEU A 682 8.83 11.66 -21.62
N PRO A 683 9.67 12.43 -22.32
CA PRO A 683 10.84 11.90 -23.04
C PRO A 683 11.86 11.15 -22.17
N GLU A 684 11.93 11.47 -20.88
CA GLU A 684 12.84 10.83 -19.93
C GLU A 684 12.25 9.59 -19.25
N ASP A 685 11.04 9.18 -19.66
CA ASP A 685 10.26 8.13 -19.00
C ASP A 685 10.10 8.37 -17.50
N LYS A 686 10.03 9.65 -17.12
CA LYS A 686 10.01 10.12 -15.74
C LYS A 686 9.13 11.35 -15.61
N GLY A 687 8.22 11.32 -14.63
CA GLY A 687 7.37 12.47 -14.32
C GLY A 687 6.11 12.10 -13.56
N THR A 688 5.29 13.11 -13.27
CA THR A 688 4.03 12.97 -12.58
C THR A 688 2.91 13.51 -13.45
N ILE A 689 1.86 12.72 -13.64
CA ILE A 689 0.65 13.09 -14.37
C ILE A 689 -0.48 13.22 -13.35
N VAL A 690 -1.14 14.37 -13.31
CA VAL A 690 -2.23 14.66 -12.38
C VAL A 690 -3.50 14.92 -13.17
N VAL A 691 -4.52 14.09 -12.96
CA VAL A 691 -5.88 14.34 -13.48
C VAL A 691 -6.74 14.89 -12.36
N THR A 692 -7.28 16.09 -12.54
CA THR A 692 -8.14 16.78 -11.58
C THR A 692 -9.56 16.90 -12.13
N ARG A 693 -10.54 16.53 -11.30
CA ARG A 693 -11.96 16.81 -11.52
C ARG A 693 -12.30 18.18 -10.94
N LEU A 694 -12.56 19.16 -11.79
CA LEU A 694 -12.66 20.57 -11.39
C LEU A 694 -13.91 20.91 -10.58
N ASP A 695 -15.02 20.19 -10.76
CA ASP A 695 -16.27 20.41 -10.02
C ASP A 695 -16.17 19.98 -8.54
N SER A 696 -15.32 19.00 -8.24
CA SER A 696 -15.16 18.44 -6.89
C SER A 696 -13.78 18.68 -6.28
N GLY A 697 -12.79 19.08 -7.08
CA GLY A 697 -11.39 19.17 -6.69
C GLY A 697 -10.73 17.82 -6.42
N ALA A 698 -11.37 16.69 -6.79
CA ALA A 698 -10.76 15.37 -6.68
C ALA A 698 -9.60 15.23 -7.67
N LYS A 699 -8.52 14.56 -7.27
CA LYS A 699 -7.36 14.32 -8.13
C LYS A 699 -7.01 12.84 -8.17
N SER A 700 -6.41 12.39 -9.25
CA SER A 700 -5.69 11.12 -9.35
C SER A 700 -4.32 11.37 -9.94
N ILE A 701 -3.30 10.79 -9.32
CA ILE A 701 -1.89 11.07 -9.57
C ILE A 701 -1.23 9.78 -10.07
N ILE A 702 -0.69 9.82 -11.28
CA ILE A 702 0.15 8.78 -11.84
C ILE A 702 1.59 9.25 -11.72
N THR A 703 2.45 8.44 -11.12
CA THR A 703 3.87 8.71 -11.07
C THR A 703 4.58 7.71 -11.97
N ILE A 704 5.27 8.24 -12.98
CA ILE A 704 6.14 7.52 -13.89
C ILE A 704 7.56 7.66 -13.33
N GLU A 705 8.08 6.54 -12.83
CA GLU A 705 9.39 6.42 -12.18
C GLU A 705 10.14 5.22 -12.77
N ASP A 706 11.46 5.32 -12.86
CA ASP A 706 12.32 4.16 -13.05
C ASP A 706 12.11 3.19 -11.88
N ILE A 707 11.40 2.09 -12.12
CA ILE A 707 11.17 1.08 -11.10
C ILE A 707 12.49 0.36 -10.84
N ASP A 708 13.05 0.54 -9.64
CA ASP A 708 14.18 -0.27 -9.21
C ASP A 708 13.74 -1.74 -9.08
N ILE A 709 14.16 -2.56 -10.04
CA ILE A 709 13.85 -3.98 -10.07
C ILE A 709 14.84 -4.83 -9.25
N ASN A 710 15.87 -4.23 -8.65
CA ASN A 710 16.90 -4.94 -7.89
C ASN A 710 16.39 -5.59 -6.60
N GLY A 711 17.03 -6.71 -6.22
CA GLY A 711 16.70 -7.43 -4.98
C GLY A 711 15.77 -8.63 -5.20
N HIS A 712 15.16 -9.08 -4.10
CA HIS A 712 14.46 -10.36 -4.03
C HIS A 712 12.99 -10.23 -4.40
N TRP A 713 12.55 -11.08 -5.32
CA TRP A 713 11.16 -11.24 -5.75
C TRP A 713 10.66 -12.63 -5.41
N SER A 714 9.39 -12.74 -5.02
CA SER A 714 8.77 -14.03 -4.70
C SER A 714 7.36 -14.13 -5.25
N GLY A 715 6.94 -15.34 -5.58
CA GLY A 715 5.58 -15.60 -6.06
C GLY A 715 5.44 -16.99 -6.65
N THR A 716 4.78 -17.09 -7.80
CA THR A 716 4.39 -18.39 -8.37
C THR A 716 4.71 -18.50 -9.86
N PHE A 717 4.97 -19.71 -10.30
CA PHE A 717 5.15 -20.14 -11.68
C PHE A 717 4.19 -21.29 -11.96
N THR A 718 3.41 -21.20 -13.04
CA THR A 718 2.36 -22.18 -13.35
C THR A 718 2.44 -22.57 -14.82
N PHE A 719 2.57 -23.88 -15.08
CA PHE A 719 2.43 -24.41 -16.43
C PHE A 719 0.99 -24.26 -16.90
N THR A 720 0.79 -23.63 -18.05
CA THR A 720 -0.52 -23.44 -18.69
C THR A 720 -0.72 -24.42 -19.85
N LYS A 721 0.37 -24.94 -20.42
CA LYS A 721 0.36 -25.98 -21.45
C LYS A 721 1.62 -26.83 -21.36
N VAL A 722 1.47 -28.14 -21.45
CA VAL A 722 2.57 -29.09 -21.66
C VAL A 722 2.09 -30.14 -22.67
N ASP A 723 2.72 -30.18 -23.83
CA ASP A 723 2.40 -31.11 -24.93
C ASP A 723 3.68 -31.82 -25.35
N ILE A 724 3.73 -33.14 -25.18
CA ILE A 724 4.94 -33.95 -25.39
C ILE A 724 4.50 -35.25 -26.06
N ASP A 725 5.16 -35.61 -27.17
CA ASP A 725 4.95 -36.89 -27.83
C ASP A 725 5.27 -38.06 -26.87
N ALA A 726 4.38 -39.05 -26.78
CA ALA A 726 4.52 -40.20 -25.90
C ALA A 726 5.85 -40.97 -26.11
N SER A 727 6.39 -40.96 -27.33
CA SER A 727 7.67 -41.59 -27.66
C SER A 727 8.90 -40.88 -27.06
N VAL A 728 8.78 -39.57 -26.77
CA VAL A 728 9.83 -38.74 -26.15
C VAL A 728 9.75 -38.82 -24.63
N ALA A 729 8.53 -38.83 -24.07
CA ALA A 729 8.30 -38.95 -22.63
C ALA A 729 8.85 -40.28 -22.05
N GLU A 730 8.66 -41.40 -22.78
CA GLU A 730 9.13 -42.73 -22.34
C GLU A 730 10.65 -42.90 -22.38
N GLN A 731 11.39 -42.20 -23.25
CA GLN A 731 12.86 -42.28 -23.31
C GLN A 731 13.54 -41.63 -22.12
N GLU A 732 12.87 -40.68 -21.48
CA GLU A 732 13.41 -39.82 -20.42
C GLU A 732 12.74 -40.09 -19.07
N GLY A 733 12.05 -41.23 -18.88
CA GLY A 733 11.60 -41.68 -17.57
C GLY A 733 10.54 -40.81 -16.87
N CYS A 734 9.91 -39.87 -17.56
CA CYS A 734 8.73 -39.12 -17.08
C CYS A 734 7.51 -39.52 -17.90
N THR A 735 6.40 -39.93 -17.27
CA THR A 735 5.18 -40.22 -18.03
C THR A 735 4.49 -38.90 -18.43
N ALA A 736 3.95 -38.83 -19.65
CA ALA A 736 3.18 -37.67 -20.13
C ALA A 736 2.03 -37.30 -19.15
N GLU A 737 1.51 -38.29 -18.43
CA GLU A 737 0.50 -38.15 -17.38
C GLU A 737 0.99 -37.34 -16.16
N ILE A 738 2.25 -37.50 -15.75
CA ILE A 738 2.84 -36.74 -14.64
C ILE A 738 3.00 -35.27 -15.04
N LEU A 739 3.47 -34.99 -16.25
CA LEU A 739 3.67 -33.63 -16.76
C LEU A 739 2.34 -32.89 -17.02
N GLN A 740 1.34 -33.60 -17.53
CA GLN A 740 -0.05 -33.11 -17.62
C GLN A 740 -0.64 -32.79 -16.24
N SER A 741 -0.30 -33.56 -15.20
CA SER A 741 -0.80 -33.34 -13.85
C SER A 741 -0.29 -32.06 -13.17
N MET A 742 0.71 -31.39 -13.76
CA MET A 742 1.27 -30.12 -13.27
C MET A 742 0.56 -28.89 -13.85
N ILE A 743 -0.18 -29.04 -14.94
CA ILE A 743 -0.86 -27.92 -15.59
C ILE A 743 -1.88 -27.31 -14.61
N GLY A 744 -1.82 -25.98 -14.46
CA GLY A 744 -2.70 -25.21 -13.57
C GLY A 744 -2.36 -25.30 -12.08
N LYS A 745 -1.28 -26.00 -11.67
CA LYS A 745 -0.80 -26.00 -10.28
C LYS A 745 0.35 -25.00 -10.10
N PRO A 746 0.25 -24.04 -9.16
CA PRO A 746 1.29 -23.06 -8.93
C PRO A 746 2.48 -23.65 -8.16
N ALA A 747 3.67 -23.56 -8.74
CA ALA A 747 4.94 -23.82 -8.07
C ALA A 747 5.49 -22.51 -7.47
N PRO A 748 6.03 -22.49 -6.24
CA PRO A 748 6.72 -21.32 -5.71
C PRO A 748 7.91 -20.93 -6.59
N MET A 749 8.07 -19.64 -6.84
CA MET A 749 9.17 -19.08 -7.63
C MET A 749 9.81 -17.91 -6.88
N THR A 750 11.14 -17.82 -6.94
CA THR A 750 11.90 -16.66 -6.48
C THR A 750 12.85 -16.17 -7.57
N LEU A 751 13.11 -14.87 -7.58
CA LEU A 751 14.01 -14.22 -8.52
C LEU A 751 14.79 -13.12 -7.79
N ASP A 752 16.12 -13.23 -7.77
CA ASP A 752 17.03 -12.24 -7.22
C ASP A 752 17.71 -11.50 -8.36
N LEU A 753 17.57 -10.17 -8.44
CA LEU A 753 18.07 -9.37 -9.56
C LEU A 753 19.11 -8.35 -9.13
N THR A 754 20.09 -8.12 -10.03
CA THR A 754 21.03 -7.00 -9.99
C THR A 754 21.17 -6.44 -11.41
N VAL A 755 20.67 -5.24 -11.65
CA VAL A 755 20.50 -4.56 -12.93
C VAL A 755 21.10 -3.16 -12.81
N GLY A 756 21.98 -2.82 -13.74
CA GLY A 756 22.62 -1.51 -13.83
C GLY A 756 21.73 -0.46 -14.47
N GLU A 757 22.18 0.80 -14.42
CA GLU A 757 21.50 1.95 -15.03
C GLU A 757 21.34 1.83 -16.57
N ASP A 758 22.11 0.96 -17.23
CA ASP A 758 21.97 0.64 -18.65
C ASP A 758 20.88 -0.41 -18.95
N GLY A 759 20.14 -0.82 -17.92
CA GLY A 759 19.11 -1.84 -18.00
C GLY A 759 19.65 -3.26 -18.13
N GLN A 760 20.97 -3.48 -18.13
CA GLN A 760 21.55 -4.82 -18.21
C GLN A 760 21.89 -5.36 -16.82
N GLY A 761 21.69 -6.65 -16.62
CA GLY A 761 21.88 -7.25 -15.31
C GLY A 761 22.06 -8.75 -15.29
N THR A 762 22.22 -9.26 -14.07
CA THR A 762 22.29 -10.68 -13.77
C THR A 762 21.44 -11.00 -12.55
N GLY A 763 21.16 -12.28 -12.35
CA GLY A 763 20.36 -12.70 -11.21
C GLY A 763 20.40 -14.19 -10.98
N SER A 764 19.61 -14.63 -10.02
CA SER A 764 19.36 -16.03 -9.70
C SER A 764 17.86 -16.29 -9.67
N MET A 765 17.43 -17.36 -10.33
CA MET A 765 16.03 -17.77 -10.39
C MET A 765 15.87 -19.19 -9.85
N LEU A 766 14.93 -19.39 -8.94
CA LEU A 766 14.55 -20.71 -8.44
C LEU A 766 13.05 -20.93 -8.67
N ILE A 767 12.69 -22.05 -9.30
CA ILE A 767 11.32 -22.53 -9.38
C ILE A 767 11.26 -23.86 -8.61
N ASN A 768 10.48 -23.90 -7.53
CA ASN A 768 10.42 -25.05 -6.65
C ASN A 768 9.32 -26.03 -7.09
N PHE A 769 9.70 -27.02 -7.89
CA PHE A 769 8.79 -28.03 -8.40
C PHE A 769 8.45 -29.15 -7.39
N ASN A 770 9.16 -29.26 -6.25
CA ASN A 770 8.79 -30.19 -5.17
C ASN A 770 7.43 -29.87 -4.53
N ALA A 771 6.92 -28.65 -4.72
CA ALA A 771 5.57 -28.30 -4.31
C ALA A 771 4.46 -28.92 -5.19
N VAL A 772 4.81 -29.37 -6.41
CA VAL A 772 3.85 -29.85 -7.42
C VAL A 772 4.17 -31.24 -7.96
N MET A 773 5.37 -31.77 -7.74
CA MET A 773 5.80 -33.13 -8.09
C MET A 773 6.63 -33.73 -6.94
N GLU A 774 6.20 -34.87 -6.38
CA GLU A 774 6.99 -35.64 -5.42
C GLU A 774 8.27 -36.16 -6.09
N GLU A 775 9.42 -36.06 -5.41
CA GLU A 775 10.76 -36.45 -5.89
C GLU A 775 11.38 -35.56 -6.99
N ALA A 776 10.83 -34.36 -7.21
CA ALA A 776 11.58 -33.35 -7.94
C ALA A 776 12.90 -32.99 -7.22
N ASP A 777 13.79 -32.29 -7.91
CA ASP A 777 14.87 -31.52 -7.30
C ASP A 777 14.87 -30.13 -7.95
N SER A 778 15.15 -29.07 -7.19
CA SER A 778 15.04 -27.69 -7.69
C SER A 778 16.19 -26.86 -7.15
N GLU A 779 17.10 -26.48 -8.04
CA GLU A 779 18.29 -25.70 -7.73
C GLU A 779 18.20 -24.31 -8.37
N PRO A 780 18.73 -23.25 -7.73
CA PRO A 780 18.78 -21.93 -8.32
C PRO A 780 19.59 -21.91 -9.62
N SER A 781 19.08 -21.21 -10.62
CA SER A 781 19.69 -21.05 -11.94
C SER A 781 20.14 -19.60 -12.14
N ALA A 782 21.35 -19.41 -12.66
CA ALA A 782 21.81 -18.08 -13.02
C ALA A 782 21.00 -17.54 -14.22
N VAL A 783 20.66 -16.25 -14.18
CA VAL A 783 19.97 -15.56 -15.27
C VAL A 783 20.75 -14.32 -15.67
N THR A 784 20.67 -13.96 -16.95
CA THR A 784 21.00 -12.62 -17.45
C THR A 784 19.70 -11.89 -17.72
N VAL A 785 19.67 -10.57 -17.48
CA VAL A 785 18.46 -9.79 -17.65
C VAL A 785 18.71 -8.51 -18.44
N SER A 786 17.68 -8.11 -19.18
CA SER A 786 17.60 -6.81 -19.86
C SER A 786 16.29 -6.15 -19.47
N TYR A 787 16.34 -4.93 -18.99
CA TYR A 787 15.20 -4.14 -18.52
C TYR A 787 15.13 -2.81 -19.25
N SER A 788 13.96 -2.46 -19.76
CA SER A 788 13.73 -1.18 -20.44
C SER A 788 12.27 -0.80 -20.34
N GLY A 789 12.00 0.46 -19.96
CA GLY A 789 10.66 0.93 -19.57
C GLY A 789 10.14 0.07 -18.42
N THR A 790 9.05 -0.66 -18.65
CA THR A 790 8.47 -1.63 -17.70
C THR A 790 8.77 -3.09 -18.05
N THR A 791 9.47 -3.36 -19.16
CA THR A 791 9.64 -4.71 -19.69
C THR A 791 10.96 -5.32 -19.23
N LEU A 792 10.88 -6.49 -18.59
CA LEU A 792 12.02 -7.31 -18.19
C LEU A 792 12.12 -8.56 -19.07
N THR A 793 13.25 -8.75 -19.72
CA THR A 793 13.62 -10.02 -20.37
C THR A 793 14.58 -10.78 -19.48
N ILE A 794 14.27 -12.02 -19.15
CA ILE A 794 15.08 -12.92 -18.32
C ILE A 794 15.58 -14.06 -19.18
N THR A 795 16.89 -14.22 -19.31
CA THR A 795 17.51 -15.29 -20.09
C THR A 795 18.26 -16.25 -19.14
N PRO A 796 17.71 -17.44 -18.87
CA PRO A 796 18.35 -18.42 -18.01
C PRO A 796 19.60 -19.02 -18.66
N ALA A 797 20.64 -19.28 -17.86
CA ALA A 797 21.88 -19.88 -18.33
C ALA A 797 21.73 -21.35 -18.80
N ASN A 798 20.63 -22.01 -18.44
CA ASN A 798 20.44 -23.46 -18.57
C ASN A 798 19.74 -23.90 -19.87
N SER A 799 19.91 -23.15 -20.97
CA SER A 799 19.27 -23.43 -22.28
C SER A 799 17.74 -23.38 -22.29
N MET A 800 17.11 -22.77 -21.29
CA MET A 800 15.68 -22.44 -21.33
C MET A 800 15.44 -21.23 -22.23
N ALA A 801 14.25 -21.13 -22.84
CA ALA A 801 13.91 -19.95 -23.62
C ALA A 801 13.88 -18.69 -22.73
N PRO A 802 14.22 -17.51 -23.28
CA PRO A 802 14.02 -16.25 -22.60
C PRO A 802 12.57 -16.10 -22.14
N MET A 803 12.39 -15.59 -20.93
CA MET A 803 11.11 -15.19 -20.39
C MET A 803 10.94 -13.69 -20.53
N THR A 804 9.71 -13.23 -20.73
CA THR A 804 9.39 -11.81 -20.73
C THR A 804 8.42 -11.53 -19.58
N ALA A 805 8.61 -10.42 -18.87
CA ALA A 805 7.74 -9.95 -17.81
C ALA A 805 7.50 -8.45 -17.91
N GLN A 806 6.33 -8.04 -17.44
CA GLN A 806 5.99 -6.64 -17.18
C GLN A 806 6.12 -6.36 -15.69
N VAL A 807 6.75 -5.23 -15.37
CA VAL A 807 6.92 -4.74 -14.01
C VAL A 807 6.01 -3.53 -13.80
N SER A 808 5.26 -3.53 -12.71
CA SER A 808 4.36 -2.43 -12.36
C SER A 808 4.39 -2.15 -10.86
N ARG A 809 3.99 -0.93 -10.48
CA ARG A 809 3.83 -0.53 -9.08
C ARG A 809 2.34 -0.50 -8.72
N SER A 810 1.99 -1.10 -7.59
CA SER A 810 0.66 -1.02 -6.99
C SER A 810 0.81 -0.68 -5.50
N GLY A 811 0.61 0.60 -5.17
CA GLY A 811 0.83 1.12 -3.83
C GLY A 811 2.29 0.96 -3.36
N GLU A 812 2.47 0.24 -2.25
CA GLU A 812 3.77 -0.08 -1.65
C GLU A 812 4.38 -1.40 -2.17
N THR A 813 3.78 -2.01 -3.19
CA THR A 813 4.25 -3.28 -3.76
C THR A 813 4.58 -3.12 -5.24
N LEU A 814 5.71 -3.67 -5.65
CA LEU A 814 6.05 -3.89 -7.05
C LEU A 814 5.60 -5.30 -7.44
N ASN A 815 4.96 -5.40 -8.61
CA ASN A 815 4.49 -6.66 -9.18
C ASN A 815 5.21 -6.92 -10.49
N MET A 816 5.48 -8.20 -10.76
CA MET A 816 6.10 -8.68 -11.97
C MET A 816 5.29 -9.84 -12.51
N THR A 817 4.70 -9.68 -13.69
CA THR A 817 3.92 -10.74 -14.34
C THR A 817 4.54 -11.07 -15.68
N GLY A 818 4.80 -12.34 -15.93
CA GLY A 818 5.46 -12.76 -17.14
C GLY A 818 4.99 -14.12 -17.64
N ASN A 819 5.48 -14.45 -18.82
CA ASN A 819 5.17 -15.68 -19.51
C ASN A 819 6.42 -16.30 -20.14
N MET A 820 6.34 -17.60 -20.37
CA MET A 820 7.35 -18.41 -21.03
C MET A 820 6.66 -19.31 -22.06
N VAL A 821 7.25 -19.41 -23.24
CA VAL A 821 6.86 -20.40 -24.26
C VAL A 821 8.13 -21.06 -24.79
N MET A 822 8.12 -22.39 -24.89
CA MET A 822 9.20 -23.22 -25.42
C MET A 822 8.62 -24.26 -26.38
N GLU A 823 9.19 -24.37 -27.58
CA GLU A 823 8.72 -25.30 -28.62
C GLU A 823 9.91 -25.96 -29.33
N SER A 824 9.77 -27.25 -29.68
CA SER A 824 10.84 -28.07 -30.26
C SER A 824 10.30 -29.31 -30.99
N ASP A 825 11.19 -30.13 -31.55
CA ASP A 825 10.85 -31.38 -32.25
C ASP A 825 10.10 -32.34 -31.30
N GLY A 826 8.79 -32.51 -31.53
CA GLY A 826 7.92 -33.37 -30.74
C GLY A 826 7.36 -32.80 -29.42
N TRP A 827 7.58 -31.52 -29.06
CA TRP A 827 6.99 -30.95 -27.83
C TRP A 827 6.80 -29.42 -27.79
N SER A 828 5.87 -28.98 -26.93
CA SER A 828 5.64 -27.57 -26.57
C SER A 828 5.31 -27.40 -25.09
N LEU A 829 5.76 -26.30 -24.50
CA LEU A 829 5.52 -25.95 -23.10
C LEU A 829 5.22 -24.45 -22.99
N ALA A 830 4.20 -24.09 -22.22
CA ALA A 830 3.87 -22.72 -21.89
C ALA A 830 3.65 -22.57 -20.38
N ALA A 831 4.08 -21.45 -19.83
CA ALA A 831 3.91 -21.11 -18.43
C ALA A 831 3.70 -19.62 -18.23
N VAL A 832 3.07 -19.29 -17.10
CA VAL A 832 2.94 -17.91 -16.60
C VAL A 832 3.54 -17.82 -15.22
N PHE A 833 4.07 -16.66 -14.86
CA PHE A 833 4.55 -16.39 -13.52
C PHE A 833 4.11 -15.01 -13.03
N SER A 834 3.98 -14.91 -11.72
CA SER A 834 3.64 -13.68 -11.01
C SER A 834 4.49 -13.61 -9.76
N LEU A 835 5.28 -12.55 -9.64
CA LEU A 835 6.13 -12.25 -8.49
C LEU A 835 5.79 -10.88 -7.93
N SER A 836 6.10 -10.67 -6.65
CA SER A 836 6.01 -9.35 -6.04
C SER A 836 7.15 -9.12 -5.04
N LYS A 837 7.41 -7.84 -4.77
CA LYS A 837 8.29 -7.37 -3.71
C LYS A 837 7.80 -6.03 -3.15
N PRO A 838 8.12 -5.65 -1.91
CA PRO A 838 7.87 -4.30 -1.44
C PRO A 838 8.71 -3.29 -2.23
N VAL A 839 8.20 -2.06 -2.37
CA VAL A 839 8.98 -0.93 -2.89
C VAL A 839 10.16 -0.68 -1.93
N PRO A 840 11.39 -0.46 -2.43
CA PRO A 840 12.52 -0.11 -1.56
C PRO A 840 12.16 1.11 -0.70
N THR A 841 12.27 0.97 0.62
CA THR A 841 12.25 2.13 1.52
C THR A 841 13.62 2.79 1.42
N GLU A 842 13.69 4.02 0.90
CA GLU A 842 14.90 4.85 0.97
C GLU A 842 15.34 5.11 2.41
#